data_AF-A0A1S1MZL5-F1
#
_entry.id   AF-A0A1S1MZL5-F1
#
_cell.length_a   1.000
_cell.length_b   1.000
_cell.length_c   1.000
_cell.angle_alpha   90.00
_cell.angle_beta   90.00
_cell.angle_gamma   90.00
#
_symmetry.space_group_name_H-M   'P 1'
#
loop_
_entity.id
_entity.type
_entity.pdbx_description
1 polymer ?
#
loop_
_entity_poly.entity_id
_entity_poly.type
_entity_poly.pdbx_seq_one_letter_code
_entity_poly.pdbx_strand_id
1 'polypeptide(L)'
;MYPLYGVTLGTKVYPFGTVPTEGSDKASVLNINVSKMVKQEKAHMYMSGQSSYVYKDRINEGSFGVSGSYGVSGISQFKSSLAAYAGNAVARSSKSISVDYSAISVVGVQYIDFENLNVGSFLESLKSSPKDLCIDVLDAYNNVIKAAGNLDVDILSALKDPDDYKDFIELVNIWIERSNTFCQKHGDGIVVEVTWGAISCVQMTMTAKEKANSWQYGGEANFSYANPVASINVKTTYAGSNSSNDAKVNVEWQSFWIGSKLEHQTNDWVGKLAGKSYQALAEVDVVTKAPSMTIKDTPKIPDFVEPPVSSNLIDKIDKIKDLEGLEALAKAQAYEQAKAKDKTLTLTEFLNQTDEPSNTSGISKTIDDIKNNNVNTLASEGKIESKRDGEHHSLQVLSCSASGSSATADSVGTSDFLNIEGCVPLGVQIANWADLFPWLARGFYNNVEDFKEIESLQLRVMVQDLLTLSKIYYIADNCGITEIARKDTSKPSTKSSQLADAFANGAAKLQQPNADRQKVYKELGKDAGAIYSLWNEVGFLRNCELGLGLIKGDKSVSEKLSGTSERQSYSLESCLFDFESANYHAFSDYYSLLPLITPDQDIWIFGPEQGGLSSIYDNEVVFSKPNKKIKYLSFVCDKTRKVLSAQDGKVTCYPIPFSAAEGDIEWKGMSVSSNVSSQQGLLQNLTELQKRLNLFNAWSFSSSNWPTDWTPKKAYNQKDITKHYIGLI
;
A
#
# COMPACT_ATOMS: atom_id res chain seq x y z
N MET A 1 -8.37 -6.48 -1.68
CA MET A 1 -7.01 -6.77 -1.21
C MET A 1 -7.04 -6.89 0.31
N TYR A 2 -6.38 -7.89 0.92
CA TYR A 2 -6.34 -8.02 2.38
C TYR A 2 -5.43 -6.91 2.95
N PRO A 3 -5.92 -5.99 3.79
CA PRO A 3 -5.17 -4.79 4.18
C PRO A 3 -3.93 -5.07 5.06
N LEU A 4 -3.76 -6.31 5.51
CA LEU A 4 -2.64 -6.79 6.33
C LEU A 4 -1.78 -7.85 5.59
N TYR A 5 -1.81 -7.87 4.25
CA TYR A 5 -0.98 -8.79 3.47
C TYR A 5 0.51 -8.54 3.76
N GLY A 6 1.20 -9.50 4.38
CA GLY A 6 2.62 -9.41 4.74
C GLY A 6 2.92 -9.05 6.22
N VAL A 7 1.91 -8.91 7.08
CA VAL A 7 2.10 -8.69 8.53
C VAL A 7 1.89 -9.99 9.30
N THR A 8 2.97 -10.55 9.87
CA THR A 8 2.90 -11.70 10.79
C THR A 8 2.73 -11.18 12.22
N LEU A 9 1.50 -11.17 12.72
CA LEU A 9 1.19 -10.84 14.11
C LEU A 9 1.21 -12.11 14.97
N GLY A 10 1.79 -12.03 16.17
CA GLY A 10 1.68 -13.07 17.20
C GLY A 10 0.25 -13.39 17.62
N THR A 11 -0.68 -12.48 17.29
CA THR A 11 -2.12 -12.66 17.31
C THR A 11 -2.70 -12.28 15.95
N LYS A 12 -3.26 -13.23 15.20
CA LYS A 12 -3.99 -12.88 13.98
C LYS A 12 -5.24 -12.08 14.37
N VAL A 13 -5.26 -10.81 13.97
CA VAL A 13 -6.50 -10.03 13.86
C VAL A 13 -7.28 -10.69 12.75
N TYR A 14 -8.38 -11.36 13.09
CA TYR A 14 -9.28 -11.91 12.08
C TYR A 14 -10.16 -10.77 11.55
N PRO A 15 -10.03 -10.37 10.28
CA PRO A 15 -11.16 -9.80 9.57
C PRO A 15 -12.08 -10.97 9.23
N PHE A 16 -13.38 -10.74 9.38
CA PHE A 16 -14.46 -11.71 9.21
C PHE A 16 -14.61 -12.70 10.38
N GLY A 17 -15.73 -12.54 11.08
CA GLY A 17 -16.14 -13.31 12.26
C GLY A 17 -16.15 -14.81 12.02
N THR A 18 -15.05 -15.45 12.40
CA THR A 18 -15.00 -16.88 12.66
C THR A 18 -14.82 -17.07 14.16
N VAL A 19 -15.84 -17.64 14.81
CA VAL A 19 -15.60 -18.50 15.96
C VAL A 19 -15.01 -19.76 15.38
N PRO A 20 -14.02 -20.34 16.07
CA PRO A 20 -13.51 -21.63 15.69
C PRO A 20 -14.67 -22.65 15.64
N THR A 21 -14.95 -23.17 14.45
CA THR A 21 -15.55 -24.50 14.36
C THR A 21 -14.57 -25.48 15.00
N GLU A 22 -15.10 -26.44 15.76
CA GLU A 22 -14.33 -27.55 16.33
C GLU A 22 -13.49 -28.19 15.21
N GLY A 23 -12.16 -28.02 15.29
CA GLY A 23 -11.20 -28.46 14.28
C GLY A 23 -10.28 -27.37 13.72
N SER A 24 -10.52 -26.08 14.01
CA SER A 24 -9.58 -24.98 13.71
C SER A 24 -8.76 -24.59 14.94
N ASP A 25 -7.66 -25.30 15.18
CA ASP A 25 -6.75 -25.01 16.28
C ASP A 25 -6.10 -23.61 16.15
N LYS A 26 -6.45 -22.74 17.11
CA LYS A 26 -5.59 -21.76 17.84
C LYS A 26 -4.89 -20.62 17.05
N ALA A 27 -5.38 -19.37 17.19
CA ALA A 27 -4.55 -18.17 16.92
C ALA A 27 -4.63 -16.99 17.94
N SER A 28 -5.58 -16.97 18.90
CA SER A 28 -5.47 -16.04 20.03
C SER A 28 -4.44 -16.56 21.03
N VAL A 29 -3.54 -15.69 21.52
CA VAL A 29 -2.59 -16.00 22.61
C VAL A 29 -3.19 -15.79 24.00
N LEU A 30 -4.36 -15.16 24.09
CA LEU A 30 -5.09 -14.92 25.34
C LEU A 30 -6.13 -16.03 25.58
N ASN A 31 -6.26 -16.42 26.85
CA ASN A 31 -7.23 -17.38 27.37
C ASN A 31 -8.27 -16.73 28.31
N ILE A 32 -7.90 -15.62 28.96
CA ILE A 32 -8.77 -14.85 29.87
C ILE A 32 -9.05 -13.49 29.24
N ASN A 33 -10.27 -12.99 29.41
CA ASN A 33 -10.61 -11.67 28.91
C ASN A 33 -10.05 -10.57 29.81
N VAL A 34 -8.94 -9.98 29.35
CA VAL A 34 -8.24 -8.87 30.01
C VAL A 34 -8.43 -7.55 29.27
N SER A 35 -9.46 -7.46 28.42
CA SER A 35 -9.72 -6.28 27.59
C SER A 35 -10.92 -5.46 28.07
N LYS A 36 -10.90 -4.16 27.76
CA LYS A 36 -11.99 -3.20 27.94
C LYS A 36 -12.35 -2.56 26.60
N MET A 37 -13.60 -2.14 26.46
CA MET A 37 -14.10 -1.41 25.30
C MET A 37 -14.40 0.04 25.72
N VAL A 38 -13.83 1.00 25.01
CA VAL A 38 -14.18 2.42 25.14
C VAL A 38 -14.94 2.85 23.91
N LYS A 39 -16.12 3.43 24.13
CA LYS A 39 -16.97 3.95 23.07
C LYS A 39 -16.34 5.19 22.42
N GLN A 40 -16.36 5.25 21.10
CA GLN A 40 -15.97 6.41 20.32
C GLN A 40 -16.91 6.53 19.13
N GLU A 41 -17.73 7.59 19.07
CA GLU A 41 -18.65 7.81 17.96
C GLU A 41 -18.07 8.85 17.00
N LYS A 42 -17.39 8.40 15.95
CA LYS A 42 -16.79 9.29 14.96
C LYS A 42 -17.09 8.78 13.56
N ALA A 43 -17.64 9.63 12.69
CA ALA A 43 -17.87 9.31 11.30
C ALA A 43 -17.17 10.34 10.40
N HIS A 44 -16.49 9.85 9.38
CA HIS A 44 -15.86 10.63 8.34
C HIS A 44 -16.47 10.25 7.00
N MET A 45 -16.83 11.25 6.20
CA MET A 45 -17.29 11.04 4.84
C MET A 45 -16.34 11.73 3.88
N TYR A 46 -16.12 11.11 2.75
CA TYR A 46 -15.28 11.63 1.69
C TYR A 46 -15.75 11.10 0.35
N MET A 47 -15.28 11.75 -0.70
CA MET A 47 -15.52 11.35 -2.07
C MET A 47 -14.17 11.13 -2.72
N SER A 48 -14.07 10.07 -3.52
CA SER A 48 -12.94 9.82 -4.39
C SER A 48 -13.46 9.55 -5.80
N GLY A 49 -12.77 10.04 -6.81
CA GLY A 49 -13.20 9.92 -8.20
C GLY A 49 -12.24 9.04 -8.99
N GLN A 50 -12.77 8.09 -9.73
CA GLN A 50 -12.08 7.47 -10.86
C GLN A 50 -12.49 8.22 -12.13
N SER A 51 -11.83 9.36 -12.36
CA SER A 51 -11.82 9.97 -13.70
C SER A 51 -10.57 9.50 -14.42
N SER A 52 -10.76 8.82 -15.54
CA SER A 52 -9.63 8.49 -16.40
C SER A 52 -9.05 9.71 -17.13
N TYR A 53 -9.59 10.92 -16.96
CA TYR A 53 -9.43 12.00 -17.94
C TYR A 53 -9.37 13.43 -17.41
N VAL A 54 -9.49 13.68 -16.09
CA VAL A 54 -9.29 15.02 -15.51
C VAL A 54 -8.60 14.91 -14.15
N TYR A 55 -7.63 15.80 -13.91
CA TYR A 55 -6.78 15.79 -12.73
C TYR A 55 -6.98 17.02 -11.84
N LYS A 56 -7.05 16.81 -10.52
CA LYS A 56 -6.39 17.68 -9.51
C LYS A 56 -5.93 16.84 -8.32
N ASP A 57 -4.99 17.41 -7.55
CA ASP A 57 -4.34 16.80 -6.36
C ASP A 57 -5.30 16.06 -5.43
N ARG A 58 -6.51 16.58 -5.29
CA ARG A 58 -7.47 16.12 -4.29
C ARG A 58 -8.40 15.01 -4.77
N ILE A 59 -8.24 14.42 -5.96
CA ILE A 59 -9.18 13.40 -6.49
C ILE A 59 -8.57 12.02 -6.70
N ASN A 60 -7.27 11.93 -6.97
CA ASN A 60 -6.65 10.66 -7.33
C ASN A 60 -6.21 9.80 -6.12
N GLU A 61 -6.60 10.17 -4.90
CA GLU A 61 -6.36 9.35 -3.70
C GLU A 61 -7.41 8.24 -3.56
N GLY A 62 -7.84 7.66 -4.68
CA GLY A 62 -8.70 6.48 -4.74
C GLY A 62 -7.98 5.23 -4.27
N SER A 63 -7.59 5.20 -3.00
CA SER A 63 -7.06 4.01 -2.34
C SER A 63 -7.30 4.12 -0.83
N PHE A 64 -8.13 3.23 -0.31
CA PHE A 64 -8.09 2.87 1.11
C PHE A 64 -6.72 2.26 1.40
N GLY A 65 -5.77 3.08 1.84
CA GLY A 65 -4.49 2.62 2.33
C GLY A 65 -4.61 2.25 3.79
N VAL A 66 -4.19 1.04 4.16
CA VAL A 66 -3.73 0.84 5.53
C VAL A 66 -2.35 1.48 5.60
N SER A 67 -2.07 2.13 6.70
CA SER A 67 -0.75 2.67 7.02
C SER A 67 -0.31 2.10 8.35
N GLY A 68 0.99 1.94 8.49
CA GLY A 68 1.54 1.47 9.74
C GLY A 68 2.90 0.85 9.56
N SER A 69 3.77 1.19 10.49
CA SER A 69 5.05 0.54 10.65
C SER A 69 4.94 -0.42 11.83
N TYR A 70 4.86 -1.72 11.56
CA TYR A 70 4.96 -2.75 12.58
C TYR A 70 6.27 -3.52 12.47
N GLY A 71 6.77 -3.89 13.62
CA GLY A 71 8.00 -4.63 13.79
C GLY A 71 9.01 -3.83 14.60
N VAL A 72 9.91 -4.57 15.22
CA VAL A 72 10.87 -4.02 16.18
C VAL A 72 12.16 -3.54 15.52
N SER A 73 12.48 -4.09 14.36
CA SER A 73 13.66 -3.73 13.56
C SER A 73 13.28 -2.73 12.46
N GLY A 74 14.25 -1.91 12.04
CA GLY A 74 14.05 -0.94 10.95
C GLY A 74 13.54 -1.60 9.67
N ILE A 75 14.05 -2.80 9.37
CA ILE A 75 13.64 -3.61 8.22
C ILE A 75 12.18 -4.03 8.29
N SER A 76 11.74 -4.54 9.45
CA SER A 76 10.35 -4.97 9.64
C SER A 76 9.37 -3.79 9.53
N GLN A 77 9.72 -2.66 10.16
CA GLN A 77 8.94 -1.43 10.11
C GLN A 77 8.80 -0.93 8.66
N PHE A 78 9.89 -0.95 7.90
CA PHE A 78 9.92 -0.57 6.49
C PHE A 78 9.06 -1.48 5.62
N LYS A 79 9.20 -2.81 5.73
CA LYS A 79 8.35 -3.77 4.99
C LYS A 79 6.87 -3.57 5.30
N SER A 80 6.52 -3.32 6.56
CA SER A 80 5.15 -3.02 6.98
C SER A 80 4.61 -1.75 6.31
N SER A 81 5.40 -0.67 6.27
CA SER A 81 5.02 0.58 5.60
C SER A 81 4.71 0.40 4.12
N LEU A 82 5.34 -0.59 3.46
CA LEU A 82 5.08 -0.94 2.06
C LEU A 82 3.92 -1.93 1.88
N ALA A 83 3.67 -2.80 2.87
CA ALA A 83 2.67 -3.87 2.85
C ALA A 83 1.22 -3.36 2.95
N ALA A 84 1.02 -2.18 3.51
CA ALA A 84 -0.28 -1.69 3.90
C ALA A 84 -1.02 -0.88 2.80
N TYR A 85 -0.32 -0.45 1.75
CA TYR A 85 -0.88 0.41 0.70
C TYR A 85 -1.63 -0.38 -0.39
N ALA A 86 -2.97 -0.41 -0.39
CA ALA A 86 -3.78 -1.15 -1.37
C ALA A 86 -4.64 -0.22 -2.25
N GLY A 87 -4.07 0.31 -3.34
CA GLY A 87 -4.84 1.07 -4.33
C GLY A 87 -5.62 0.18 -5.30
N ASN A 88 -6.93 0.42 -5.42
CA ASN A 88 -7.78 -0.13 -6.46
C ASN A 88 -8.04 0.96 -7.50
N ALA A 89 -7.09 1.19 -8.41
CA ALA A 89 -7.39 1.85 -9.66
C ALA A 89 -7.96 0.81 -10.62
N VAL A 90 -9.21 0.94 -11.04
CA VAL A 90 -9.82 0.06 -12.05
C VAL A 90 -10.18 0.91 -13.25
N ALA A 91 -9.54 0.67 -14.39
CA ALA A 91 -9.93 1.24 -15.68
C ALA A 91 -10.71 0.20 -16.49
N ARG A 92 -11.81 0.61 -17.13
CA ARG A 92 -12.62 -0.22 -18.03
C ARG A 92 -12.75 0.46 -19.39
N SER A 93 -12.98 -0.32 -20.43
CA SER A 93 -13.23 0.16 -21.80
C SER A 93 -14.56 0.92 -21.96
N SER A 94 -15.43 0.84 -20.96
CA SER A 94 -16.63 1.67 -20.88
C SER A 94 -16.22 3.13 -20.82
N LYS A 95 -16.73 3.95 -21.74
CA LYS A 95 -16.59 5.41 -21.73
C LYS A 95 -17.35 5.98 -20.52
N SER A 96 -16.85 5.69 -19.33
CA SER A 96 -17.52 5.86 -18.06
C SER A 96 -16.66 6.55 -17.03
N ILE A 97 -17.28 7.42 -16.23
CA ILE A 97 -16.67 8.02 -15.04
C ILE A 97 -17.24 7.30 -13.84
N SER A 98 -16.38 6.82 -12.94
CA SER A 98 -16.81 6.21 -11.67
C SER A 98 -16.42 7.12 -10.51
N VAL A 99 -17.28 7.24 -9.51
CA VAL A 99 -17.08 8.12 -8.35
C VAL A 99 -17.54 7.37 -7.12
N ASP A 100 -16.64 7.21 -6.15
CA ASP A 100 -16.88 6.51 -4.91
C ASP A 100 -17.11 7.52 -3.79
N TYR A 101 -18.30 7.46 -3.19
CA TYR A 101 -18.69 8.25 -2.03
C TYR A 101 -18.63 7.36 -0.80
N SER A 102 -17.62 7.54 0.03
CA SER A 102 -17.28 6.65 1.14
C SER A 102 -17.56 7.29 2.50
N ALA A 103 -17.85 6.43 3.48
CA ALA A 103 -17.93 6.78 4.89
C ALA A 103 -17.18 5.75 5.73
N ILE A 104 -16.36 6.23 6.67
CA ILE A 104 -15.74 5.41 7.72
C ILE A 104 -16.35 5.84 9.05
N SER A 105 -16.96 4.89 9.77
CA SER A 105 -17.45 5.12 11.14
C SER A 105 -16.64 4.30 12.12
N VAL A 106 -15.95 4.98 13.04
CA VAL A 106 -15.36 4.40 14.25
C VAL A 106 -16.46 4.32 15.31
N VAL A 107 -16.52 3.20 16.02
CA VAL A 107 -17.53 2.94 17.07
C VAL A 107 -16.94 2.79 18.46
N GLY A 108 -15.69 2.33 18.52
CA GLY A 108 -15.01 2.13 19.79
C GLY A 108 -13.65 1.51 19.61
N VAL A 109 -12.91 1.50 20.71
CA VAL A 109 -11.57 0.95 20.81
C VAL A 109 -11.58 -0.10 21.89
N GLN A 110 -11.23 -1.33 21.51
CA GLN A 110 -10.96 -2.40 22.45
C GLN A 110 -9.47 -2.37 22.79
N TYR A 111 -9.10 -2.40 24.06
CA TYR A 111 -7.71 -2.46 24.50
C TYR A 111 -7.53 -3.43 25.65
N ILE A 112 -6.33 -4.00 25.78
CA ILE A 112 -5.92 -4.74 26.99
C ILE A 112 -5.72 -3.72 28.10
N ASP A 113 -6.39 -3.94 29.23
CA ASP A 113 -6.39 -3.00 30.36
C ASP A 113 -5.19 -3.23 31.27
N PHE A 114 -4.02 -2.78 30.82
CA PHE A 114 -2.76 -2.99 31.52
C PHE A 114 -2.69 -2.29 32.88
N GLU A 115 -3.47 -1.23 33.10
CA GLU A 115 -3.57 -0.54 34.41
C GLU A 115 -4.08 -1.44 35.54
N ASN A 116 -4.82 -2.51 35.21
CA ASN A 116 -5.34 -3.49 36.17
C ASN A 116 -4.64 -4.86 36.05
N LEU A 117 -3.48 -4.91 35.39
CA LEU A 117 -2.69 -6.13 35.25
C LEU A 117 -1.28 -5.85 35.74
N ASN A 118 -0.73 -6.77 36.54
CA ASN A 118 0.71 -6.86 36.71
C ASN A 118 1.26 -7.95 35.77
N VAL A 119 2.58 -8.13 35.77
CA VAL A 119 3.25 -9.12 34.90
C VAL A 119 2.74 -10.54 35.13
N GLY A 120 2.54 -10.93 36.39
CA GLY A 120 2.02 -12.25 36.75
C GLY A 120 0.59 -12.47 36.27
N SER A 121 -0.31 -11.50 36.53
CA SER A 121 -1.71 -11.54 36.10
C SER A 121 -1.81 -11.59 34.57
N PHE A 122 -1.00 -10.80 33.86
CA PHE A 122 -1.00 -10.84 32.39
C PHE A 122 -0.47 -12.18 31.85
N LEU A 123 0.57 -12.75 32.46
CA LEU A 123 1.09 -14.06 32.05
C LEU A 123 0.06 -15.19 32.25
N GLU A 124 -0.70 -15.15 33.34
CA GLU A 124 -1.82 -16.07 33.59
C GLU A 124 -2.98 -15.87 32.62
N SER A 125 -3.11 -14.70 32.01
CA SER A 125 -4.09 -14.46 30.95
C SER A 125 -3.78 -15.19 29.64
N LEU A 126 -2.53 -15.63 29.44
CA LEU A 126 -2.10 -16.28 28.21
C LEU A 126 -2.60 -17.74 28.12
N LYS A 127 -2.73 -18.27 26.91
CA LYS A 127 -2.93 -19.70 26.68
C LYS A 127 -1.71 -20.51 27.11
N SER A 128 -1.91 -21.81 27.34
CA SER A 128 -0.84 -22.73 27.79
C SER A 128 0.44 -22.62 26.96
N SER A 129 0.37 -22.75 25.63
CA SER A 129 1.57 -22.69 24.78
C SER A 129 2.43 -21.41 24.95
N PRO A 130 1.89 -20.19 24.75
CA PRO A 130 2.68 -18.97 24.98
C PRO A 130 3.03 -18.75 26.45
N LYS A 131 2.17 -19.15 27.40
CA LYS A 131 2.47 -19.07 28.84
C LYS A 131 3.67 -19.93 29.20
N ASP A 132 3.64 -21.21 28.86
CA ASP A 132 4.65 -22.21 29.21
C ASP A 132 6.00 -21.84 28.61
N LEU A 133 6.04 -21.45 27.33
CA LEU A 133 7.28 -21.01 26.69
C LEU A 133 7.82 -19.71 27.30
N CYS A 134 6.96 -18.76 27.67
CA CYS A 134 7.41 -17.54 28.34
C CYS A 134 7.96 -17.84 29.75
N ILE A 135 7.36 -18.79 30.48
CA ILE A 135 7.88 -19.30 31.76
C ILE A 135 9.21 -20.03 31.58
N ASP A 136 9.38 -20.80 30.49
CA ASP A 136 10.64 -21.47 30.18
C ASP A 136 11.79 -20.48 29.94
N VAL A 137 11.49 -19.33 29.31
CA VAL A 137 12.47 -18.24 29.17
C VAL A 137 12.76 -17.58 30.51
N LEU A 138 11.74 -17.35 31.35
CA LEU A 138 11.91 -16.83 32.71
C LEU A 138 12.81 -17.74 33.57
N ASP A 139 12.63 -19.06 33.49
CA ASP A 139 13.48 -20.01 34.21
C ASP A 139 14.94 -19.94 33.74
N ALA A 140 15.16 -19.84 32.43
CA ALA A 140 16.51 -19.69 31.88
C ALA A 140 17.14 -18.35 32.29
N TYR A 141 16.37 -17.27 32.26
CA TYR A 141 16.79 -15.94 32.75
C TYR A 141 17.22 -16.01 34.22
N ASN A 142 16.38 -16.57 35.09
CA ASN A 142 16.68 -16.71 36.51
C ASN A 142 17.95 -17.54 36.78
N ASN A 143 18.23 -18.56 35.95
CA ASN A 143 19.46 -19.33 36.05
C ASN A 143 20.70 -18.51 35.69
N VAL A 144 20.62 -17.65 34.66
CA VAL A 144 21.70 -16.75 34.28
C VAL A 144 21.98 -15.74 35.39
N ILE A 145 20.94 -15.05 35.90
CA ILE A 145 21.11 -14.06 36.97
C ILE A 145 21.69 -14.70 38.23
N LYS A 146 21.22 -15.90 38.60
CA LYS A 146 21.76 -16.64 39.75
C LYS A 146 23.23 -17.03 39.54
N ALA A 147 23.60 -17.47 38.34
CA ALA A 147 24.97 -17.85 38.04
C ALA A 147 25.92 -16.64 38.07
N ALA A 148 25.51 -15.51 37.49
CA ALA A 148 26.26 -14.25 37.55
C ALA A 148 26.49 -13.80 38.99
N GLY A 149 25.45 -13.81 39.83
CA GLY A 149 25.55 -13.46 41.24
C GLY A 149 26.42 -14.43 42.07
N ASN A 150 26.42 -15.72 41.75
CA ASN A 150 27.31 -16.69 42.40
C ASN A 150 28.78 -16.51 42.02
N LEU A 151 29.04 -16.04 40.80
CA LEU A 151 30.38 -15.77 40.27
C LEU A 151 30.89 -14.36 40.62
N ASP A 152 30.02 -13.50 41.17
CA ASP A 152 30.29 -12.09 41.46
C ASP A 152 30.85 -11.34 40.23
N VAL A 153 30.25 -11.60 39.06
CA VAL A 153 30.69 -11.05 37.77
C VAL A 153 29.53 -10.40 37.03
N ASP A 154 29.79 -9.27 36.38
CA ASP A 154 28.86 -8.65 35.43
C ASP A 154 28.73 -9.51 34.15
N ILE A 155 27.51 -9.63 33.65
CA ILE A 155 27.17 -10.51 32.51
C ILE A 155 27.98 -10.13 31.26
N LEU A 156 28.10 -8.83 30.93
CA LEU A 156 28.86 -8.38 29.76
C LEU A 156 30.35 -8.64 29.91
N SER A 157 30.87 -8.51 31.12
CA SER A 157 32.27 -8.81 31.43
C SER A 157 32.57 -10.30 31.23
N ALA A 158 31.72 -11.19 31.74
CA ALA A 158 31.86 -12.63 31.51
C ALA A 158 31.73 -13.02 30.02
N LEU A 159 30.89 -12.32 29.24
CA LEU A 159 30.74 -12.54 27.80
C LEU A 159 31.99 -12.14 26.97
N LYS A 160 32.82 -11.23 27.48
CA LYS A 160 34.08 -10.83 26.80
C LYS A 160 35.19 -11.87 26.96
N ASP A 161 35.13 -12.68 28.02
CA ASP A 161 36.13 -13.70 28.37
C ASP A 161 35.50 -15.11 28.37
N PRO A 162 34.96 -15.60 27.23
CA PRO A 162 34.14 -16.81 27.19
C PRO A 162 34.88 -18.08 27.60
N ASP A 163 36.21 -18.10 27.52
CA ASP A 163 37.02 -19.26 27.91
C ASP A 163 37.07 -19.47 29.43
N ASP A 164 36.99 -18.39 30.21
CA ASP A 164 37.04 -18.43 31.68
C ASP A 164 35.66 -18.67 32.30
N TYR A 165 34.59 -18.49 31.51
CA TYR A 165 33.20 -18.55 31.97
C TYR A 165 32.32 -19.53 31.18
N LYS A 166 32.89 -20.62 30.64
CA LYS A 166 32.20 -21.56 29.72
C LYS A 166 30.81 -22.01 30.19
N ASP A 167 30.69 -22.48 31.43
CA ASP A 167 29.42 -22.95 32.00
C ASP A 167 28.37 -21.83 32.10
N PHE A 168 28.81 -20.60 32.37
CA PHE A 168 27.93 -19.42 32.40
C PHE A 168 27.47 -19.02 30.99
N ILE A 169 28.37 -19.06 30.00
CA ILE A 169 28.05 -18.77 28.60
C ILE A 169 27.03 -19.78 28.04
N GLU A 170 27.13 -21.05 28.43
CA GLU A 170 26.14 -22.06 28.07
C GLU A 170 24.73 -21.69 28.57
N LEU A 171 24.61 -21.19 29.80
CA LEU A 171 23.33 -20.72 30.35
C LEU A 171 22.78 -19.51 29.57
N VAL A 172 23.63 -18.57 29.17
CA VAL A 172 23.22 -17.42 28.34
C VAL A 172 22.70 -17.89 26.98
N ASN A 173 23.40 -18.84 26.34
CA ASN A 173 22.98 -19.40 25.05
C ASN A 173 21.64 -20.14 25.15
N ILE A 174 21.42 -20.91 26.22
CA ILE A 174 20.13 -21.56 26.49
C ILE A 174 19.01 -20.52 26.62
N TRP A 175 19.26 -19.41 27.31
CA TRP A 175 18.29 -18.32 27.41
C TRP A 175 18.00 -17.68 26.04
N ILE A 176 19.03 -17.38 25.23
CA ILE A 176 18.88 -16.85 23.87
C ILE A 176 18.05 -17.78 22.99
N GLU A 177 18.35 -19.08 23.00
CA GLU A 177 17.64 -20.09 22.20
C GLU A 177 16.15 -20.15 22.57
N ARG A 178 15.83 -20.16 23.86
CA ARG A 178 14.44 -20.18 24.33
C ARG A 178 13.70 -18.88 23.97
N SER A 179 14.35 -17.73 24.13
CA SER A 179 13.79 -16.42 23.75
C SER A 179 13.49 -16.36 22.24
N ASN A 180 14.42 -16.84 21.41
CA ASN A 180 14.21 -16.93 19.96
C ASN A 180 13.09 -17.92 19.61
N THR A 181 13.04 -19.07 20.26
CA THR A 181 11.98 -20.08 20.06
C THR A 181 10.60 -19.52 20.39
N PHE A 182 10.48 -18.74 21.46
CA PHE A 182 9.23 -18.07 21.82
C PHE A 182 8.76 -17.14 20.69
N CYS A 183 9.63 -16.26 20.19
CA CYS A 183 9.27 -15.33 19.12
C CYS A 183 9.05 -16.01 17.77
N GLN A 184 9.77 -17.09 17.46
CA GLN A 184 9.51 -17.90 16.26
C GLN A 184 8.09 -18.47 16.27
N LYS A 185 7.58 -18.90 17.44
CA LYS A 185 6.25 -19.49 17.58
C LYS A 185 5.13 -18.47 17.75
N HIS A 186 5.43 -17.30 18.32
CA HIS A 186 4.42 -16.33 18.76
C HIS A 186 4.64 -14.91 18.23
N GLY A 187 5.49 -14.73 17.21
CA GLY A 187 5.82 -13.43 16.65
C GLY A 187 6.60 -12.53 17.61
N ASP A 188 6.91 -11.31 17.17
CA ASP A 188 7.67 -10.34 17.98
C ASP A 188 6.78 -9.50 18.90
N GLY A 189 5.45 -9.54 18.72
CA GLY A 189 4.52 -8.78 19.54
C GLY A 189 3.08 -9.27 19.50
N ILE A 190 2.25 -8.61 20.30
CA ILE A 190 0.83 -8.91 20.52
C ILE A 190 -0.02 -7.66 20.26
N VAL A 191 -1.16 -7.84 19.61
CA VAL A 191 -2.17 -6.79 19.47
C VAL A 191 -2.74 -6.43 20.83
N VAL A 192 -2.53 -5.19 21.23
CA VAL A 192 -2.98 -4.64 22.51
C VAL A 192 -4.17 -3.69 22.39
N GLU A 193 -4.44 -3.23 21.17
CA GLU A 193 -5.57 -2.35 20.87
C GLU A 193 -6.15 -2.67 19.49
N VAL A 194 -7.48 -2.61 19.36
CA VAL A 194 -8.22 -2.73 18.10
C VAL A 194 -9.22 -1.60 18.02
N THR A 195 -9.12 -0.79 16.96
CA THR A 195 -10.14 0.19 16.59
C THR A 195 -11.23 -0.52 15.78
N TRP A 196 -12.46 -0.48 16.28
CA TRP A 196 -13.61 -1.10 15.64
C TRP A 196 -14.47 -0.07 14.91
N GLY A 197 -15.07 -0.49 13.81
CA GLY A 197 -15.96 0.35 13.03
C GLY A 197 -16.62 -0.33 11.86
N ALA A 198 -17.04 0.44 10.87
CA ALA A 198 -17.51 -0.06 9.59
C ALA A 198 -17.22 0.96 8.49
N ILE A 199 -17.23 0.47 7.25
CA ILE A 199 -17.01 1.25 6.04
C ILE A 199 -18.24 1.10 5.16
N SER A 200 -18.71 2.21 4.61
CA SER A 200 -19.76 2.28 3.62
C SER A 200 -19.23 2.96 2.39
N CYS A 201 -19.68 2.56 1.22
CA CYS A 201 -19.50 3.35 0.03
C CYS A 201 -20.64 3.16 -0.97
N VAL A 202 -20.92 4.24 -1.66
CA VAL A 202 -21.81 4.28 -2.81
C VAL A 202 -21.00 4.71 -4.02
N GLN A 203 -20.95 3.86 -5.04
CA GLN A 203 -20.29 4.13 -6.30
C GLN A 203 -21.30 4.59 -7.34
N MET A 204 -21.04 5.74 -7.95
CA MET A 204 -21.73 6.22 -9.14
C MET A 204 -20.90 5.86 -10.37
N THR A 205 -21.52 5.31 -11.42
CA THR A 205 -20.90 5.14 -12.73
C THR A 205 -21.74 5.84 -13.79
N MET A 206 -21.14 6.81 -14.50
CA MET A 206 -21.79 7.56 -15.58
C MET A 206 -21.25 7.10 -16.92
N THR A 207 -22.08 6.53 -17.80
CA THR A 207 -21.69 5.99 -19.12
C THR A 207 -22.38 6.75 -20.25
N ALA A 208 -21.63 7.15 -21.29
CA ALA A 208 -22.19 7.83 -22.47
C ALA A 208 -23.19 6.94 -23.25
N LYS A 209 -24.36 7.49 -23.65
CA LYS A 209 -25.40 6.77 -24.41
C LYS A 209 -25.09 6.59 -25.89
N GLU A 210 -24.32 7.49 -26.49
CA GLU A 210 -23.93 7.41 -27.90
C GLU A 210 -22.49 6.89 -28.03
N LYS A 211 -22.25 5.99 -29.00
CA LYS A 211 -20.90 5.67 -29.47
C LYS A 211 -20.34 6.89 -30.21
N ALA A 212 -19.95 7.94 -29.49
CA ALA A 212 -19.25 9.06 -30.10
C ALA A 212 -17.93 8.53 -30.71
N ASN A 213 -17.74 8.75 -32.01
CA ASN A 213 -16.52 8.40 -32.76
C ASN A 213 -15.36 9.38 -32.51
N SER A 214 -15.60 10.39 -31.70
CA SER A 214 -14.63 11.38 -31.22
C SER A 214 -14.69 11.42 -29.69
N TRP A 215 -13.51 11.58 -29.10
CA TRP A 215 -13.32 11.76 -27.67
C TRP A 215 -13.72 13.19 -27.31
N GLN A 216 -14.75 13.39 -26.49
CA GLN A 216 -15.26 14.71 -26.07
C GLN A 216 -15.23 14.86 -24.55
N TYR A 217 -14.08 14.69 -23.90
CA TYR A 217 -13.95 15.03 -22.47
C TYR A 217 -12.56 15.62 -22.19
N GLY A 218 -12.53 16.80 -21.54
CA GLY A 218 -11.30 17.53 -21.16
C GLY A 218 -11.31 19.06 -21.40
N GLY A 219 -12.48 19.71 -21.50
CA GLY A 219 -12.57 21.11 -21.93
C GLY A 219 -12.36 22.18 -20.84
N GLU A 220 -13.10 22.13 -19.72
CA GLU A 220 -13.27 23.35 -18.88
C GLU A 220 -13.62 23.07 -17.40
N ALA A 221 -13.51 21.83 -16.90
CA ALA A 221 -14.03 21.51 -15.58
C ALA A 221 -12.96 21.19 -14.53
N ASN A 222 -13.08 21.92 -13.44
CA ASN A 222 -12.30 21.82 -12.22
C ASN A 222 -12.65 20.59 -11.39
N PHE A 223 -11.68 19.71 -11.12
CA PHE A 223 -11.86 18.49 -10.34
C PHE A 223 -11.06 18.52 -9.01
N SER A 224 -11.45 19.31 -7.98
CA SER A 224 -10.67 19.51 -6.72
C SER A 224 -11.40 18.99 -5.48
N TYR A 225 -11.47 17.68 -5.20
CA TYR A 225 -12.43 17.21 -4.19
C TYR A 225 -11.94 16.11 -3.23
N ALA A 226 -10.97 16.44 -2.39
CA ALA A 226 -10.67 15.75 -1.12
C ALA A 226 -10.50 16.82 -0.04
N ASN A 227 -11.62 17.29 0.48
CA ASN A 227 -11.68 17.82 1.83
C ASN A 227 -13.03 17.37 2.41
N PRO A 228 -13.09 16.87 3.66
CA PRO A 228 -14.33 16.49 4.35
C PRO A 228 -15.43 17.57 4.41
N VAL A 229 -15.15 18.80 3.95
CA VAL A 229 -16.08 19.94 3.96
C VAL A 229 -16.67 20.27 2.57
N ALA A 230 -16.09 19.78 1.47
CA ALA A 230 -16.52 20.14 0.12
C ALA A 230 -17.40 19.05 -0.51
N SER A 231 -18.71 19.19 -0.37
CA SER A 231 -19.61 18.43 -1.22
C SER A 231 -19.83 19.11 -2.56
N ILE A 232 -19.91 18.30 -3.63
CA ILE A 232 -20.23 18.77 -4.97
C ILE A 232 -21.37 17.96 -5.60
N ASN A 233 -22.05 18.58 -6.55
CA ASN A 233 -23.16 17.97 -7.27
C ASN A 233 -22.69 17.13 -8.48
N VAL A 234 -23.53 16.17 -8.89
CA VAL A 234 -23.21 15.21 -9.97
C VAL A 234 -22.84 15.87 -11.30
N LYS A 235 -23.42 17.02 -11.66
CA LYS A 235 -23.10 17.70 -12.92
C LYS A 235 -21.65 18.19 -12.97
N THR A 236 -21.13 18.63 -11.82
CA THR A 236 -19.74 19.08 -11.69
C THR A 236 -18.79 17.90 -11.89
N THR A 237 -19.19 16.70 -11.44
CA THR A 237 -18.42 15.47 -11.61
C THR A 237 -18.40 14.91 -13.04
N TYR A 238 -19.28 15.38 -13.93
CA TYR A 238 -19.41 14.86 -15.29
C TYR A 238 -18.68 15.70 -16.35
N ALA A 239 -18.13 16.87 -16.00
CA ALA A 239 -17.95 17.93 -16.98
C ALA A 239 -16.74 17.77 -17.94
N GLY A 240 -17.07 17.46 -19.20
CA GLY A 240 -16.33 17.84 -20.39
C GLY A 240 -17.33 18.35 -21.42
N SER A 241 -17.25 19.64 -21.76
CA SER A 241 -18.05 20.35 -22.78
C SER A 241 -19.58 20.42 -22.65
N ASN A 242 -20.23 19.68 -21.74
CA ASN A 242 -21.68 19.77 -21.49
C ASN A 242 -22.01 19.67 -20.00
N SER A 243 -21.72 20.71 -19.21
CA SER A 243 -22.29 20.93 -17.88
C SER A 243 -23.77 21.34 -17.95
N SER A 244 -24.51 20.75 -18.89
CA SER A 244 -25.95 20.95 -19.07
C SER A 244 -26.69 19.83 -18.36
N ASN A 245 -27.86 20.13 -17.80
CA ASN A 245 -28.73 19.12 -17.18
C ASN A 245 -29.20 18.03 -18.17
N ASP A 246 -28.94 18.20 -19.47
CA ASP A 246 -29.42 17.36 -20.57
C ASP A 246 -28.35 16.43 -21.18
N ALA A 247 -27.23 16.20 -20.47
CA ALA A 247 -26.20 15.29 -20.95
C ALA A 247 -26.74 13.87 -21.21
N LYS A 248 -26.39 13.29 -22.38
CA LYS A 248 -26.83 11.95 -22.79
C LYS A 248 -26.01 10.84 -22.12
N VAL A 249 -26.23 10.63 -20.82
CA VAL A 249 -25.62 9.54 -20.04
C VAL A 249 -26.61 8.64 -19.35
N ASN A 250 -26.17 7.38 -19.17
CA ASN A 250 -26.72 6.44 -18.22
C ASN A 250 -25.96 6.58 -16.91
N VAL A 251 -26.68 6.68 -15.79
CA VAL A 251 -26.09 6.70 -14.45
C VAL A 251 -26.48 5.40 -13.76
N GLU A 252 -25.48 4.65 -13.30
CA GLU A 252 -25.64 3.44 -12.52
C GLU A 252 -25.07 3.66 -11.13
N TRP A 253 -25.70 3.04 -10.14
CA TRP A 253 -25.29 3.14 -8.75
C TRP A 253 -25.04 1.75 -8.19
N GLN A 254 -23.95 1.60 -7.45
CA GLN A 254 -23.62 0.39 -6.71
C GLN A 254 -23.33 0.77 -5.26
N SER A 255 -23.63 -0.12 -4.32
CA SER A 255 -23.19 0.01 -2.93
C SER A 255 -22.21 -1.09 -2.59
N PHE A 256 -21.29 -0.76 -1.68
CA PHE A 256 -20.47 -1.73 -0.98
C PHE A 256 -20.33 -1.31 0.48
N TRP A 257 -20.19 -2.29 1.36
CA TRP A 257 -19.95 -2.05 2.77
C TRP A 257 -19.00 -3.11 3.33
N ILE A 258 -18.25 -2.72 4.36
CA ILE A 258 -17.39 -3.60 5.15
C ILE A 258 -17.83 -3.43 6.60
N GLY A 259 -18.42 -4.49 7.16
CA GLY A 259 -19.20 -4.43 8.40
C GLY A 259 -20.66 -4.05 8.13
N SER A 260 -21.60 -4.93 8.52
CA SER A 260 -23.03 -4.75 8.24
C SER A 260 -23.73 -3.64 9.05
N LYS A 261 -23.07 -3.02 10.04
CA LYS A 261 -23.65 -1.89 10.82
C LYS A 261 -23.97 -0.64 10.00
N LEU A 262 -23.39 -0.51 8.81
CA LEU A 262 -23.73 0.55 7.85
C LEU A 262 -24.55 0.06 6.66
N GLU A 263 -24.92 -1.23 6.59
CA GLU A 263 -25.61 -1.79 5.42
C GLU A 263 -26.94 -1.08 5.15
N HIS A 264 -27.78 -0.91 6.17
CA HIS A 264 -29.05 -0.20 6.04
C HIS A 264 -28.85 1.25 5.59
N GLN A 265 -27.93 1.97 6.22
CA GLN A 265 -27.58 3.36 5.87
C GLN A 265 -27.05 3.45 4.44
N THR A 266 -26.24 2.48 4.01
CA THR A 266 -25.69 2.43 2.65
C THR A 266 -26.79 2.20 1.63
N ASN A 267 -27.69 1.24 1.90
CA ASN A 267 -28.81 0.94 1.03
C ASN A 267 -29.82 2.10 0.97
N ASP A 268 -30.07 2.78 2.09
CA ASP A 268 -30.86 4.01 2.12
C ASP A 268 -30.21 5.13 1.30
N TRP A 269 -28.88 5.25 1.37
CA TRP A 269 -28.13 6.23 0.60
C TRP A 269 -28.28 5.98 -0.90
N VAL A 270 -28.06 4.73 -1.36
CA VAL A 270 -28.28 4.35 -2.76
C VAL A 270 -29.74 4.49 -3.16
N GLY A 271 -30.70 4.11 -2.31
CA GLY A 271 -32.14 4.20 -2.60
C GLY A 271 -32.61 5.63 -2.89
N LYS A 272 -31.96 6.64 -2.30
CA LYS A 272 -32.22 8.06 -2.61
C LYS A 272 -31.68 8.50 -3.97
N LEU A 273 -30.80 7.73 -4.61
CA LEU A 273 -30.04 8.11 -5.80
C LEU A 273 -30.37 7.22 -7.02
N ALA A 274 -30.54 5.92 -6.81
CA ALA A 274 -30.79 4.92 -7.84
C ALA A 274 -32.13 5.15 -8.58
N GLY A 275 -32.17 4.76 -9.86
CA GLY A 275 -33.36 4.88 -10.72
C GLY A 275 -33.69 6.30 -11.17
N LYS A 276 -32.94 7.32 -10.71
CA LYS A 276 -33.10 8.72 -11.14
C LYS A 276 -32.34 8.97 -12.45
N SER A 277 -32.89 9.84 -13.30
CA SER A 277 -32.19 10.30 -14.49
C SER A 277 -30.99 11.20 -14.13
N TYR A 278 -30.04 11.34 -15.05
CA TYR A 278 -28.93 12.30 -14.89
C TYR A 278 -29.46 13.71 -14.60
N GLN A 279 -30.47 14.16 -15.34
CA GLN A 279 -31.10 15.48 -15.16
C GLN A 279 -31.62 15.69 -13.72
N ALA A 280 -32.18 14.65 -13.11
CA ALA A 280 -32.67 14.70 -11.73
C ALA A 280 -31.55 14.63 -10.68
N LEU A 281 -30.38 14.14 -11.06
CA LEU A 281 -29.20 14.01 -10.20
C LEU A 281 -28.20 15.15 -10.38
N ALA A 282 -28.26 15.90 -11.48
CA ALA A 282 -27.28 16.92 -11.88
C ALA A 282 -26.93 17.90 -10.75
N GLU A 283 -27.92 18.43 -10.04
CA GLU A 283 -27.73 19.36 -8.91
C GLU A 283 -27.62 18.65 -7.54
N VAL A 284 -27.71 17.31 -7.51
CA VAL A 284 -27.65 16.54 -6.28
C VAL A 284 -26.20 16.43 -5.84
N ASP A 285 -25.96 17.02 -4.69
CA ASP A 285 -24.83 16.75 -3.84
C ASP A 285 -25.03 15.39 -3.14
N VAL A 286 -24.22 14.39 -3.52
CA VAL A 286 -24.35 13.00 -3.06
C VAL A 286 -23.93 12.84 -1.60
N VAL A 287 -22.86 13.54 -1.21
CA VAL A 287 -22.40 13.90 0.15
C VAL A 287 -23.56 14.05 1.12
N THR A 288 -24.31 15.11 0.86
CA THR A 288 -25.40 15.59 1.71
C THR A 288 -26.65 14.70 1.71
N LYS A 289 -26.76 13.74 0.78
CA LYS A 289 -27.86 12.75 0.79
C LYS A 289 -27.57 11.54 1.66
N ALA A 290 -26.32 11.37 2.08
CA ALA A 290 -25.94 10.34 3.03
C ALA A 290 -26.84 10.43 4.28
N PRO A 291 -27.44 9.32 4.74
CA PRO A 291 -28.02 9.29 6.07
C PRO A 291 -26.93 9.46 7.14
N SER A 292 -27.32 9.57 8.41
CA SER A 292 -26.36 9.60 9.51
C SER A 292 -25.49 8.34 9.49
N MET A 293 -24.21 8.50 9.16
CA MET A 293 -23.23 7.41 9.12
C MET A 293 -22.64 7.07 10.48
N THR A 294 -23.10 7.72 11.56
CA THR A 294 -22.68 7.39 12.92
C THR A 294 -23.33 6.09 13.39
N ILE A 295 -22.51 5.15 13.85
CA ILE A 295 -22.94 3.94 14.54
C ILE A 295 -22.84 4.17 16.05
N LYS A 296 -23.91 3.83 16.79
CA LYS A 296 -24.02 4.11 18.24
C LYS A 296 -23.67 2.94 19.14
N ASP A 297 -23.63 1.72 18.61
CA ASP A 297 -23.38 0.53 19.42
C ASP A 297 -21.97 0.01 19.17
N THR A 298 -21.22 -0.18 20.24
CA THR A 298 -19.93 -0.87 20.20
C THR A 298 -20.13 -2.38 20.20
N PRO A 299 -19.19 -3.16 19.62
CA PRO A 299 -19.16 -4.59 19.84
C PRO A 299 -19.21 -4.91 21.34
N LYS A 300 -20.07 -5.85 21.73
CA LYS A 300 -20.06 -6.39 23.07
C LYS A 300 -18.85 -7.29 23.23
N ILE A 301 -18.01 -6.96 24.19
CA ILE A 301 -16.92 -7.82 24.65
C ILE A 301 -17.29 -8.37 26.03
N PRO A 302 -16.74 -9.52 26.44
CA PRO A 302 -16.91 -9.99 27.81
C PRO A 302 -16.41 -8.95 28.82
N ASP A 303 -16.82 -9.07 30.08
CA ASP A 303 -16.29 -8.21 31.14
C ASP A 303 -14.83 -8.55 31.42
N PHE A 304 -14.07 -7.53 31.81
CA PHE A 304 -12.69 -7.71 32.25
C PHE A 304 -12.63 -8.66 33.46
N VAL A 305 -11.75 -9.65 33.40
CA VAL A 305 -11.46 -10.57 34.49
C VAL A 305 -9.98 -10.48 34.82
N GLU A 306 -9.66 -10.07 36.04
CA GLU A 306 -8.29 -10.12 36.54
C GLU A 306 -7.88 -11.58 36.81
N PRO A 307 -6.85 -12.11 36.13
CA PRO A 307 -6.42 -13.49 36.35
C PRO A 307 -5.78 -13.66 37.73
N PRO A 308 -6.15 -14.70 38.50
CA PRO A 308 -5.46 -15.02 39.75
C PRO A 308 -4.04 -15.50 39.46
N VAL A 309 -3.05 -14.94 40.17
CA VAL A 309 -1.65 -15.35 40.01
C VAL A 309 -1.36 -16.61 40.81
N SER A 310 -0.83 -17.65 40.15
CA SER A 310 -0.46 -18.90 40.83
C SER A 310 0.77 -18.71 41.74
N SER A 311 0.80 -19.40 42.88
CA SER A 311 1.92 -19.28 43.85
C SER A 311 3.28 -19.64 43.25
N ASN A 312 3.33 -20.70 42.44
CA ASN A 312 4.55 -21.10 41.72
C ASN A 312 5.04 -19.98 40.79
N LEU A 313 4.13 -19.27 40.12
CA LEU A 313 4.51 -18.16 39.26
C LEU A 313 5.02 -16.96 40.07
N ILE A 314 4.36 -16.63 41.18
CA ILE A 314 4.83 -15.59 42.12
C ILE A 314 6.26 -15.91 42.56
N ASP A 315 6.53 -17.15 42.98
CA ASP A 315 7.87 -17.56 43.43
C ASP A 315 8.94 -17.47 42.34
N LYS A 316 8.57 -17.65 41.07
CA LYS A 316 9.49 -17.50 39.93
C LYS A 316 9.74 -16.04 39.58
N ILE A 317 8.71 -15.20 39.62
CA ILE A 317 8.78 -13.79 39.29
C ILE A 317 9.46 -12.99 40.42
N ASP A 318 9.19 -13.32 41.70
CA ASP A 318 9.80 -12.66 42.86
C ASP A 318 11.33 -12.93 42.98
N LYS A 319 11.89 -13.84 42.16
CA LYS A 319 13.34 -14.00 42.00
C LYS A 319 13.99 -12.86 41.21
N ILE A 320 13.21 -12.12 40.41
CA ILE A 320 13.68 -10.93 39.72
C ILE A 320 13.71 -9.79 40.74
N LYS A 321 14.88 -9.58 41.35
CA LYS A 321 15.09 -8.56 42.39
C LYS A 321 15.23 -7.16 41.81
N ASP A 322 15.88 -7.08 40.66
CA ASP A 322 16.15 -5.89 39.88
C ASP A 322 16.22 -6.29 38.40
N LEU A 323 16.37 -5.28 37.55
CA LEU A 323 16.58 -5.44 36.11
C LEU A 323 18.05 -5.20 35.72
N GLU A 324 18.98 -5.28 36.69
CA GLU A 324 20.40 -5.18 36.41
C GLU A 324 20.83 -6.38 35.55
N GLY A 325 21.59 -6.12 34.48
CA GLY A 325 21.97 -7.14 33.49
C GLY A 325 20.97 -7.36 32.34
N LEU A 326 19.79 -6.74 32.37
CA LEU A 326 18.83 -6.83 31.26
C LEU A 326 19.40 -6.30 29.94
N GLU A 327 20.14 -5.18 30.02
CA GLU A 327 20.83 -4.59 28.88
C GLU A 327 21.94 -5.50 28.35
N ALA A 328 22.69 -6.15 29.26
CA ALA A 328 23.73 -7.11 28.90
C ALA A 328 23.17 -8.29 28.10
N LEU A 329 22.02 -8.83 28.53
CA LEU A 329 21.33 -9.91 27.85
C LEU A 329 20.74 -9.47 26.51
N ALA A 330 20.16 -8.26 26.44
CA ALA A 330 19.69 -7.69 25.18
C ALA A 330 20.84 -7.54 24.16
N LYS A 331 22.01 -7.06 24.61
CA LYS A 331 23.24 -6.96 23.81
C LYS A 331 23.78 -8.32 23.39
N ALA A 332 23.78 -9.32 24.28
CA ALA A 332 24.21 -10.68 23.95
C ALA A 332 23.33 -11.31 22.86
N GLN A 333 22.01 -11.16 22.99
CA GLN A 333 21.05 -11.65 22.02
C GLN A 333 21.22 -10.97 20.66
N ALA A 334 21.42 -9.65 20.66
CA ALA A 334 21.66 -8.85 19.45
C ALA A 334 22.97 -9.24 18.76
N TYR A 335 24.03 -9.47 19.54
CA TYR A 335 25.32 -9.92 19.05
C TYR A 335 25.20 -11.28 18.34
N GLU A 336 24.51 -12.27 18.91
CA GLU A 336 24.31 -13.56 18.25
C GLU A 336 23.51 -13.44 16.94
N GLN A 337 22.54 -12.51 16.87
CA GLN A 337 21.86 -12.19 15.61
C GLN A 337 22.79 -11.56 14.57
N ALA A 338 23.66 -10.64 14.98
CA ALA A 338 24.63 -9.98 14.10
C ALA A 338 25.69 -10.97 13.59
N LYS A 339 26.23 -11.80 14.49
CA LYS A 339 27.22 -12.84 14.22
C LYS A 339 26.72 -13.93 13.26
N ALA A 340 25.41 -14.18 13.25
CA ALA A 340 24.80 -15.08 12.27
C ALA A 340 24.98 -14.59 10.82
N LYS A 341 25.11 -13.27 10.61
CA LYS A 341 25.36 -12.63 9.30
C LYS A 341 26.86 -12.43 9.03
N ASP A 342 27.63 -12.07 10.06
CA ASP A 342 29.08 -11.97 9.99
C ASP A 342 29.72 -12.83 11.08
N LYS A 343 30.21 -14.02 10.67
CA LYS A 343 30.82 -14.97 11.60
C LYS A 343 32.16 -14.49 12.19
N THR A 344 32.75 -13.44 11.62
CA THR A 344 34.03 -12.88 12.09
C THR A 344 33.85 -11.74 13.08
N LEU A 345 32.63 -11.21 13.23
CA LEU A 345 32.30 -10.15 14.16
C LEU A 345 32.61 -10.56 15.60
N THR A 346 33.45 -9.79 16.27
CA THR A 346 33.71 -9.96 17.70
C THR A 346 32.69 -9.19 18.54
N LEU A 347 32.50 -9.59 19.81
CA LEU A 347 31.60 -8.89 20.73
C LEU A 347 32.04 -7.44 20.95
N THR A 348 33.34 -7.17 21.05
CA THR A 348 33.88 -5.81 21.22
C THR A 348 33.60 -4.94 20.01
N GLU A 349 33.80 -5.46 18.79
CA GLU A 349 33.47 -4.74 17.56
C GLU A 349 31.97 -4.48 17.47
N PHE A 350 31.14 -5.47 17.79
CA PHE A 350 29.69 -5.31 17.83
C PHE A 350 29.27 -4.19 18.80
N LEU A 351 29.76 -4.20 20.04
CA LEU A 351 29.42 -3.18 21.05
C LEU A 351 29.86 -1.78 20.62
N ASN A 352 30.96 -1.64 19.88
CA ASN A 352 31.35 -0.34 19.34
C ASN A 352 30.40 0.15 18.24
N GLN A 353 29.81 -0.79 17.47
CA GLN A 353 28.84 -0.48 16.42
C GLN A 353 27.43 -0.19 16.95
N THR A 354 27.07 -0.63 18.16
CA THR A 354 25.70 -0.47 18.68
C THR A 354 25.30 0.99 18.87
N ASP A 355 26.26 1.86 19.16
CA ASP A 355 26.04 3.28 19.45
C ASP A 355 26.20 4.18 18.20
N GLU A 356 26.57 3.61 17.05
CA GLU A 356 26.61 4.35 15.80
C GLU A 356 25.19 4.80 15.40
N PRO A 357 25.00 5.97 14.78
CA PRO A 357 23.69 6.39 14.28
C PRO A 357 23.12 5.38 13.28
N SER A 358 21.80 5.19 13.27
CA SER A 358 21.21 4.28 12.30
C SER A 358 21.43 4.73 10.85
N ASN A 359 21.71 3.77 9.98
CA ASN A 359 21.88 4.03 8.55
C ASN A 359 20.55 3.85 7.81
N THR A 360 19.96 4.94 7.32
CA THR A 360 18.67 4.95 6.60
C THR A 360 18.82 5.22 5.09
N SER A 361 20.02 5.04 4.53
CA SER A 361 20.32 5.32 3.12
C SER A 361 19.44 4.51 2.15
N GLY A 362 19.10 3.27 2.48
CA GLY A 362 18.19 2.43 1.69
C GLY A 362 16.75 2.95 1.64
N ILE A 363 16.27 3.58 2.72
CA ILE A 363 14.95 4.25 2.72
C ILE A 363 15.00 5.48 1.81
N SER A 364 16.06 6.29 1.93
CA SER A 364 16.26 7.49 1.09
C SER A 364 16.23 7.12 -0.39
N LYS A 365 17.02 6.11 -0.77
CA LYS A 365 17.06 5.60 -2.14
C LYS A 365 15.70 5.09 -2.61
N THR A 366 14.96 4.38 -1.75
CA THR A 366 13.62 3.89 -2.10
C THR A 366 12.62 5.04 -2.30
N ILE A 367 12.66 6.06 -1.44
CA ILE A 367 11.83 7.27 -1.60
C ILE A 367 12.16 7.94 -2.93
N ASP A 368 13.44 8.07 -3.28
CA ASP A 368 13.87 8.66 -4.54
C ASP A 368 13.44 7.81 -5.75
N ASP A 369 13.59 6.49 -5.67
CA ASP A 369 13.14 5.56 -6.73
C ASP A 369 11.61 5.62 -6.91
N ILE A 370 10.83 5.75 -5.84
CA ILE A 370 9.37 5.93 -5.90
C ILE A 370 9.02 7.27 -6.53
N LYS A 371 9.58 8.38 -6.02
CA LYS A 371 9.30 9.74 -6.54
C LYS A 371 9.61 9.87 -8.03
N ASN A 372 10.65 9.18 -8.50
CA ASN A 372 11.09 9.22 -9.88
C ASN A 372 10.50 8.10 -10.75
N ASN A 373 9.57 7.27 -10.23
CA ASN A 373 9.02 6.08 -10.89
C ASN A 373 10.09 5.13 -11.47
N ASN A 374 11.22 5.01 -10.79
CA ASN A 374 12.40 4.28 -11.25
C ASN A 374 12.49 2.85 -10.71
N VAL A 375 11.42 2.33 -10.10
CA VAL A 375 11.40 0.96 -9.58
C VAL A 375 11.41 -0.03 -10.75
N ASN A 376 12.46 -0.86 -10.80
CA ASN A 376 12.56 -1.94 -11.78
C ASN A 376 11.73 -3.14 -11.30
N THR A 377 10.69 -3.50 -12.04
CA THR A 377 9.79 -4.61 -11.70
C THR A 377 10.17 -5.94 -12.35
N LEU A 378 11.26 -6.02 -13.11
CA LEU A 378 11.68 -7.25 -13.80
C LEU A 378 13.06 -7.72 -13.36
N ALA A 379 13.77 -6.94 -12.54
CA ALA A 379 15.04 -7.38 -12.06
C ALA A 379 14.88 -8.61 -11.14
N SER A 380 15.90 -9.46 -11.26
CA SER A 380 15.92 -10.79 -10.65
C SER A 380 16.40 -10.64 -9.22
N GLU A 381 15.88 -11.47 -8.33
CA GLU A 381 16.44 -11.64 -6.99
C GLU A 381 17.96 -11.72 -7.08
N GLY A 382 18.66 -10.73 -6.55
CA GLY A 382 20.05 -10.95 -6.23
C GLY A 382 20.06 -12.02 -5.17
N LYS A 383 20.37 -13.27 -5.55
CA LYS A 383 20.53 -14.43 -4.66
C LYS A 383 21.07 -13.94 -3.32
N ILE A 384 20.20 -13.85 -2.32
CA ILE A 384 20.65 -14.01 -0.97
C ILE A 384 20.99 -15.50 -0.94
N GLU A 385 22.28 -15.83 -0.80
CA GLU A 385 22.69 -17.18 -0.47
C GLU A 385 22.16 -17.53 0.93
N SER A 386 20.85 -17.77 1.05
CA SER A 386 20.31 -18.57 2.14
C SER A 386 20.56 -20.03 1.78
N LYS A 387 21.82 -20.44 1.78
CA LYS A 387 22.16 -21.85 2.03
C LYS A 387 21.94 -22.11 3.52
N ARG A 388 20.68 -22.29 3.91
CA ARG A 388 20.29 -23.13 5.05
C ARG A 388 19.00 -23.85 4.69
N ASP A 389 19.13 -25.16 4.69
CA ASP A 389 18.06 -26.13 4.51
C ASP A 389 16.93 -25.88 5.51
N GLY A 390 15.69 -25.92 5.03
CA GLY A 390 14.53 -26.23 5.87
C GLY A 390 13.53 -25.12 6.21
N GLU A 391 13.41 -24.01 5.47
CA GLU A 391 12.33 -23.02 5.72
C GLU A 391 11.74 -22.47 4.41
N HIS A 392 11.08 -23.33 3.64
CA HIS A 392 9.91 -22.86 2.91
C HIS A 392 8.81 -22.66 3.96
N HIS A 393 8.69 -21.45 4.50
CA HIS A 393 7.44 -21.02 5.11
C HIS A 393 6.38 -20.95 4.00
N SER A 394 5.86 -22.11 3.62
CA SER A 394 4.60 -22.22 2.91
C SER A 394 3.54 -21.63 3.82
N LEU A 395 3.23 -20.35 3.62
CA LEU A 395 1.99 -19.74 4.05
C LEU A 395 0.85 -20.49 3.35
N GLN A 396 0.45 -21.64 3.91
CA GLN A 396 -0.81 -22.27 3.58
C GLN A 396 -1.93 -21.34 4.07
N VAL A 397 -2.32 -20.42 3.21
CA VAL A 397 -3.62 -19.75 3.28
C VAL A 397 -4.62 -20.74 2.72
N LEU A 398 -5.46 -21.31 3.59
CA LEU A 398 -6.61 -22.10 3.16
C LEU A 398 -7.54 -21.22 2.34
N SER A 399 -7.81 -21.69 1.14
CA SER A 399 -8.58 -21.07 0.06
C SER A 399 -10.06 -20.89 0.42
N CYS A 400 -10.61 -19.70 0.18
CA CYS A 400 -12.02 -19.57 -0.21
C CYS A 400 -12.06 -19.26 -1.70
N SER A 401 -12.35 -20.30 -2.48
CA SER A 401 -12.46 -20.25 -3.94
C SER A 401 -13.71 -19.46 -4.34
N ALA A 402 -13.55 -18.27 -4.92
CA ALA A 402 -14.60 -17.63 -5.71
C ALA A 402 -14.28 -17.85 -7.19
N SER A 403 -14.72 -18.99 -7.72
CA SER A 403 -14.76 -19.23 -9.17
C SER A 403 -15.83 -18.34 -9.79
N GLY A 404 -15.45 -17.56 -10.80
CA GLY A 404 -16.33 -16.65 -11.50
C GLY A 404 -17.36 -17.35 -12.38
N SER A 405 -18.57 -16.80 -12.37
CA SER A 405 -19.50 -16.80 -13.50
C SER A 405 -20.48 -15.64 -13.31
N SER A 406 -20.68 -14.89 -14.38
CA SER A 406 -21.72 -13.88 -14.52
C SER A 406 -23.10 -14.51 -14.24
N ALA A 407 -23.78 -14.09 -13.17
CA ALA A 407 -25.22 -14.27 -13.02
C ALA A 407 -25.76 -13.30 -11.96
N THR A 408 -26.82 -12.60 -12.37
CA THR A 408 -27.95 -12.07 -11.61
C THR A 408 -27.89 -12.12 -10.09
N ALA A 409 -28.22 -10.98 -9.49
CA ALA A 409 -28.73 -10.86 -8.14
C ALA A 409 -29.80 -11.94 -7.89
N ASP A 410 -29.45 -12.93 -7.07
CA ASP A 410 -30.43 -13.70 -6.33
C ASP A 410 -29.81 -14.13 -4.99
N SER A 411 -30.61 -13.88 -3.97
CA SER A 411 -30.41 -14.20 -2.57
C SER A 411 -29.92 -15.63 -2.34
N VAL A 412 -28.74 -15.78 -1.73
CA VAL A 412 -28.33 -17.01 -1.05
C VAL A 412 -27.94 -16.65 0.37
N GLY A 413 -28.69 -17.22 1.32
CA GLY A 413 -28.76 -16.83 2.71
C GLY A 413 -27.40 -16.73 3.42
N THR A 414 -27.11 -15.53 3.89
CA THR A 414 -26.25 -15.26 5.04
C THR A 414 -26.95 -15.74 6.31
N SER A 415 -26.91 -17.05 6.58
CA SER A 415 -27.32 -17.59 7.87
C SER A 415 -26.19 -18.42 8.46
N ASP A 416 -25.75 -17.98 9.64
CA ASP A 416 -25.03 -18.75 10.68
C ASP A 416 -23.50 -18.73 10.74
N PHE A 417 -22.85 -17.59 10.46
CA PHE A 417 -21.47 -17.34 10.88
C PHE A 417 -21.27 -15.94 11.50
N LEU A 418 -21.40 -15.91 12.83
CA LEU A 418 -20.86 -14.98 13.82
C LEU A 418 -20.91 -13.46 13.67
N ASN A 419 -21.97 -12.99 14.32
CA ASN A 419 -22.34 -11.66 14.72
C ASN A 419 -21.34 -11.03 15.72
N ILE A 420 -20.27 -10.38 15.24
CA ILE A 420 -19.58 -9.31 16.00
C ILE A 420 -20.40 -8.00 15.88
N GLU A 421 -21.71 -8.12 16.07
CA GLU A 421 -22.70 -7.07 15.83
C GLU A 421 -22.41 -6.25 14.55
N GLY A 422 -21.99 -6.85 13.44
CA GLY A 422 -21.75 -6.15 12.17
C GLY A 422 -20.61 -5.11 12.14
N CYS A 423 -19.68 -5.09 13.11
CA CYS A 423 -18.47 -4.24 13.07
C CYS A 423 -17.24 -4.99 12.55
N VAL A 424 -16.23 -4.25 12.09
CA VAL A 424 -14.94 -4.75 11.60
C VAL A 424 -13.76 -3.97 12.21
N PRO A 425 -12.57 -4.57 12.33
CA PRO A 425 -11.36 -3.85 12.75
C PRO A 425 -10.92 -2.86 11.65
N LEU A 426 -10.78 -1.59 12.00
CA LEU A 426 -10.28 -0.51 11.13
C LEU A 426 -8.78 -0.23 11.34
N GLY A 427 -8.26 -0.58 12.52
CA GLY A 427 -6.85 -0.42 12.87
C GLY A 427 -6.50 -1.17 14.15
N VAL A 428 -5.21 -1.38 14.39
CA VAL A 428 -4.67 -2.09 15.55
C VAL A 428 -3.42 -1.41 16.08
N GLN A 429 -3.22 -1.48 17.39
CA GLN A 429 -1.93 -1.18 18.01
C GLN A 429 -1.31 -2.46 18.56
N ILE A 430 0.00 -2.59 18.37
CA ILE A 430 0.76 -3.79 18.70
C ILE A 430 1.90 -3.39 19.63
N ALA A 431 2.05 -4.11 20.74
CA ALA A 431 3.18 -3.99 21.66
C ALA A 431 4.12 -5.19 21.48
N ASN A 432 5.41 -5.00 21.71
CA ASN A 432 6.37 -6.09 21.59
C ASN A 432 6.37 -6.94 22.86
N TRP A 433 6.67 -8.23 22.74
CA TRP A 433 6.69 -9.10 23.91
C TRP A 433 7.73 -8.67 24.95
N ALA A 434 8.85 -8.09 24.51
CA ALA A 434 9.89 -7.58 25.39
C ALA A 434 9.51 -6.28 26.12
N ASP A 435 8.47 -5.57 25.66
CA ASP A 435 7.89 -4.41 26.34
C ASP A 435 6.86 -4.82 27.40
N LEU A 436 6.46 -6.11 27.41
CA LEU A 436 5.50 -6.68 28.35
C LEU A 436 6.18 -7.63 29.34
N PHE A 437 7.24 -8.32 28.93
CA PHE A 437 7.99 -9.25 29.78
C PHE A 437 9.49 -8.93 29.74
N PRO A 438 10.11 -8.47 30.85
CA PRO A 438 11.49 -8.01 30.83
C PRO A 438 12.46 -9.15 30.47
N TRP A 439 12.23 -10.39 30.92
CA TRP A 439 13.09 -11.54 30.62
C TRP A 439 13.09 -11.97 29.14
N LEU A 440 12.27 -11.35 28.30
CA LEU A 440 12.31 -11.49 26.83
C LEU A 440 13.19 -10.42 26.18
N ALA A 441 14.04 -9.75 26.95
CA ALA A 441 14.88 -8.66 26.46
C ALA A 441 15.72 -9.05 25.22
N ARG A 442 15.89 -8.08 24.32
CA ARG A 442 16.55 -8.27 23.02
C ARG A 442 17.01 -6.96 22.41
N GLY A 443 17.91 -7.05 21.45
CA GLY A 443 18.25 -5.92 20.60
C GLY A 443 17.56 -5.96 19.25
N PHE A 444 17.40 -4.78 18.68
CA PHE A 444 16.70 -4.54 17.43
C PHE A 444 17.59 -3.77 16.48
N TYR A 445 17.81 -4.32 15.29
CA TYR A 445 18.62 -3.68 14.26
C TYR A 445 17.82 -2.61 13.53
N ASN A 446 18.30 -1.37 13.54
CA ASN A 446 17.58 -0.22 12.98
C ASN A 446 18.06 0.19 11.59
N ASN A 447 19.23 -0.27 11.15
CA ASN A 447 19.75 0.10 9.84
C ASN A 447 18.91 -0.50 8.70
N VAL A 448 18.75 0.30 7.65
CA VAL A 448 18.08 -0.01 6.39
C VAL A 448 19.00 0.49 5.27
N GLU A 449 20.04 -0.28 4.97
CA GLU A 449 21.17 0.13 4.12
C GLU A 449 21.00 -0.29 2.66
N ASP A 450 20.65 -1.56 2.43
CA ASP A 450 20.44 -2.09 1.08
C ASP A 450 19.29 -3.10 1.08
N PHE A 451 18.28 -2.81 0.27
CA PHE A 451 17.26 -3.76 -0.12
C PHE A 451 17.34 -3.89 -1.62
N LYS A 452 17.94 -4.99 -2.08
CA LYS A 452 17.70 -5.48 -3.42
C LYS A 452 16.19 -5.69 -3.54
N GLU A 453 15.56 -4.78 -4.26
CA GLU A 453 14.29 -5.00 -4.93
C GLU A 453 13.18 -5.56 -4.04
N ILE A 454 12.51 -4.67 -3.33
CA ILE A 454 11.40 -5.02 -2.44
C ILE A 454 10.27 -5.60 -3.31
N GLU A 455 10.11 -6.92 -3.26
CA GLU A 455 9.14 -7.67 -4.06
C GLU A 455 7.73 -7.08 -3.96
N SER A 456 7.32 -6.66 -2.76
CA SER A 456 6.00 -6.03 -2.53
C SER A 456 5.88 -4.68 -3.25
N LEU A 457 6.93 -3.85 -3.26
CA LEU A 457 6.95 -2.59 -4.01
C LEU A 457 6.95 -2.86 -5.53
N GLN A 458 7.76 -3.81 -5.99
CA GLN A 458 7.83 -4.15 -7.42
C GLN A 458 6.53 -4.75 -7.94
N LEU A 459 5.86 -5.60 -7.15
CA LEU A 459 4.56 -6.17 -7.49
C LEU A 459 3.51 -5.05 -7.61
N ARG A 460 3.54 -4.07 -6.70
CA ARG A 460 2.64 -2.90 -6.75
C ARG A 460 2.88 -2.04 -7.99
N VAL A 461 4.13 -1.69 -8.26
CA VAL A 461 4.50 -0.91 -9.46
C VAL A 461 4.05 -1.67 -10.70
N MET A 462 4.24 -3.00 -10.75
CA MET A 462 3.77 -3.80 -11.88
C MET A 462 2.25 -3.79 -12.02
N VAL A 463 1.47 -3.90 -10.93
CA VAL A 463 0.01 -3.76 -10.99
C VAL A 463 -0.38 -2.43 -11.63
N GLN A 464 0.20 -1.33 -11.20
CA GLN A 464 -0.10 0.01 -11.73
C GLN A 464 0.38 0.21 -13.16
N ASP A 465 1.54 -0.33 -13.52
CA ASP A 465 2.06 -0.31 -14.89
C ASP A 465 1.08 -1.04 -15.83
N LEU A 466 0.61 -2.23 -15.44
CA LEU A 466 -0.34 -2.99 -16.26
C LEU A 466 -1.69 -2.28 -16.35
N LEU A 467 -2.18 -1.65 -15.29
CA LEU A 467 -3.42 -0.85 -15.35
C LEU A 467 -3.25 0.37 -16.28
N THR A 468 -2.12 1.06 -16.20
CA THR A 468 -1.77 2.21 -17.05
C THR A 468 -1.69 1.81 -18.51
N LEU A 469 -0.96 0.73 -18.80
CA LEU A 469 -0.87 0.20 -20.16
C LEU A 469 -2.25 -0.23 -20.66
N SER A 470 -3.03 -0.97 -19.88
CA SER A 470 -4.40 -1.35 -20.24
C SER A 470 -5.23 -0.14 -20.67
N LYS A 471 -5.17 0.93 -19.89
CA LYS A 471 -5.84 2.20 -20.18
C LYS A 471 -5.33 2.85 -21.46
N ILE A 472 -4.02 2.99 -21.65
CA ILE A 472 -3.40 3.53 -22.88
C ILE A 472 -3.93 2.80 -24.12
N TYR A 473 -3.96 1.46 -24.09
CA TYR A 473 -4.41 0.66 -25.25
C TYR A 473 -5.92 0.71 -25.48
N TYR A 474 -6.75 0.79 -24.43
CA TYR A 474 -8.18 1.05 -24.62
C TYR A 474 -8.44 2.44 -25.19
N ILE A 475 -7.66 3.46 -24.80
CA ILE A 475 -7.77 4.80 -25.38
C ILE A 475 -7.32 4.76 -26.84
N ALA A 476 -6.20 4.09 -27.16
CA ALA A 476 -5.71 3.94 -28.52
C ALA A 476 -6.77 3.29 -29.45
N ASP A 477 -7.40 2.20 -28.99
CA ASP A 477 -8.49 1.52 -29.70
C ASP A 477 -9.66 2.49 -29.96
N ASN A 478 -10.08 3.24 -28.93
CA ASN A 478 -11.14 4.24 -29.02
C ASN A 478 -10.80 5.44 -29.92
N CYS A 479 -9.53 5.82 -30.02
CA CYS A 479 -9.03 6.84 -30.93
C CYS A 479 -8.96 6.36 -32.38
N GLY A 480 -9.26 5.08 -32.64
CA GLY A 480 -9.24 4.46 -33.96
C GLY A 480 -7.95 3.69 -34.28
N ILE A 481 -6.99 3.62 -33.36
CA ILE A 481 -5.80 2.76 -33.47
C ILE A 481 -6.19 1.33 -33.06
N THR A 482 -7.06 0.69 -33.82
CA THR A 482 -7.63 -0.62 -33.47
C THR A 482 -6.65 -1.77 -33.71
N GLU A 483 -5.74 -1.62 -34.67
CA GLU A 483 -4.72 -2.60 -35.02
C GLU A 483 -3.34 -1.94 -35.16
N ILE A 484 -2.33 -2.62 -34.63
CA ILE A 484 -0.92 -2.23 -34.70
C ILE A 484 -0.23 -3.17 -35.69
N ALA A 485 0.12 -2.64 -36.86
CA ALA A 485 0.85 -3.37 -37.88
C ALA A 485 2.28 -3.67 -37.42
N ARG A 486 2.78 -4.86 -37.77
CA ARG A 486 4.14 -5.31 -37.45
C ARG A 486 5.13 -4.86 -38.53
N LYS A 487 6.36 -4.53 -38.13
CA LYS A 487 7.49 -4.26 -39.06
C LYS A 487 7.73 -5.45 -39.96
N ASP A 488 7.73 -6.64 -39.36
CA ASP A 488 7.76 -7.92 -40.07
C ASP A 488 6.33 -8.26 -40.51
N THR A 489 6.04 -7.99 -41.78
CA THR A 489 4.71 -8.19 -42.36
C THR A 489 4.27 -9.66 -42.42
N SER A 490 5.16 -10.61 -42.10
CA SER A 490 4.78 -12.02 -41.95
C SER A 490 4.06 -12.31 -40.62
N LYS A 491 4.19 -11.41 -39.63
CA LYS A 491 3.49 -11.50 -38.34
C LYS A 491 2.13 -10.81 -38.43
N PRO A 492 1.08 -11.36 -37.80
CA PRO A 492 -0.22 -10.72 -37.76
C PRO A 492 -0.16 -9.39 -37.00
N SER A 493 -0.97 -8.42 -37.44
CA SER A 493 -1.21 -7.20 -36.67
C SER A 493 -1.80 -7.55 -35.30
N THR A 494 -1.42 -6.79 -34.29
CA THR A 494 -1.92 -6.99 -32.92
C THR A 494 -3.05 -6.00 -32.64
N LYS A 495 -4.17 -6.45 -32.07
CA LYS A 495 -5.29 -5.56 -31.74
C LYS A 495 -5.02 -4.79 -30.45
N SER A 496 -5.30 -3.50 -30.44
CA SER A 496 -5.11 -2.66 -29.24
C SER A 496 -6.00 -3.13 -28.08
N SER A 497 -7.26 -3.45 -28.35
CA SER A 497 -8.16 -4.06 -27.34
C SER A 497 -7.63 -5.37 -26.74
N GLN A 498 -6.98 -6.25 -27.54
CA GLN A 498 -6.40 -7.49 -27.01
C GLN A 498 -5.20 -7.23 -26.10
N LEU A 499 -4.35 -6.24 -26.43
CA LEU A 499 -3.27 -5.80 -25.55
C LEU A 499 -3.83 -5.22 -24.24
N ALA A 500 -4.87 -4.40 -24.34
CA ALA A 500 -5.54 -3.82 -23.19
C ALA A 500 -6.10 -4.90 -22.23
N ASP A 501 -6.79 -5.91 -22.79
CA ASP A 501 -7.32 -7.04 -22.04
C ASP A 501 -6.19 -7.88 -21.40
N ALA A 502 -5.09 -8.11 -22.11
CA ALA A 502 -3.95 -8.86 -21.57
C ALA A 502 -3.36 -8.18 -20.33
N PHE A 503 -3.17 -6.86 -20.38
CA PHE A 503 -2.69 -6.09 -19.24
C PHE A 503 -3.70 -6.04 -18.09
N ALA A 504 -4.99 -5.82 -18.38
CA ALA A 504 -6.04 -5.86 -17.36
C ALA A 504 -6.10 -7.21 -16.62
N ASN A 505 -6.02 -8.30 -17.38
CA ASN A 505 -5.99 -9.66 -16.81
C ASN A 505 -4.72 -9.91 -15.99
N GLY A 506 -3.57 -9.42 -16.45
CA GLY A 506 -2.32 -9.48 -15.69
C GLY A 506 -2.41 -8.74 -14.36
N ALA A 507 -2.94 -7.51 -14.37
CA ALA A 507 -3.17 -6.72 -13.16
C ALA A 507 -4.11 -7.45 -12.18
N ALA A 508 -5.23 -8.00 -12.67
CA ALA A 508 -6.19 -8.75 -11.86
C ALA A 508 -5.56 -10.00 -11.22
N LYS A 509 -4.68 -10.71 -11.94
CA LYS A 509 -3.93 -11.86 -11.40
C LYS A 509 -2.95 -11.45 -10.31
N LEU A 510 -2.23 -10.34 -10.48
CA LEU A 510 -1.29 -9.83 -9.47
C LEU A 510 -1.97 -9.37 -8.18
N GLN A 511 -3.25 -9.02 -8.26
CA GLN A 511 -4.05 -8.65 -7.08
C GLN A 511 -4.56 -9.87 -6.30
N GLN A 512 -4.37 -11.10 -6.80
CA GLN A 512 -4.73 -12.31 -6.08
C GLN A 512 -3.74 -12.62 -4.94
N PRO A 513 -4.17 -13.29 -3.86
CA PRO A 513 -3.27 -13.74 -2.80
C PRO A 513 -2.17 -14.65 -3.37
N ASN A 514 -0.91 -14.40 -3.00
CA ASN A 514 0.28 -15.18 -3.42
C ASN A 514 0.60 -15.13 -4.92
N ALA A 515 0.25 -14.03 -5.59
CA ALA A 515 0.58 -13.86 -7.00
C ALA A 515 2.10 -13.81 -7.24
N ASP A 516 2.58 -14.61 -8.19
CA ASP A 516 3.96 -14.60 -8.65
C ASP A 516 4.11 -13.61 -9.82
N ARG A 517 4.86 -12.54 -9.58
CA ARG A 517 5.16 -11.49 -10.55
C ARG A 517 5.78 -12.01 -11.84
N GLN A 518 6.77 -12.90 -11.74
CA GLN A 518 7.47 -13.45 -12.90
C GLN A 518 6.57 -14.37 -13.71
N LYS A 519 5.72 -15.15 -13.04
CA LYS A 519 4.73 -15.99 -13.70
C LYS A 519 3.71 -15.15 -14.47
N VAL A 520 3.16 -14.11 -13.86
CA VAL A 520 2.20 -13.22 -14.55
C VAL A 520 2.85 -12.53 -15.74
N TYR A 521 4.10 -12.06 -15.61
CA TYR A 521 4.84 -11.49 -16.74
C TYR A 521 4.93 -12.46 -17.93
N LYS A 522 5.26 -13.74 -17.68
CA LYS A 522 5.32 -14.78 -18.73
C LYS A 522 3.95 -15.05 -19.36
N GLU A 523 2.87 -14.89 -18.61
CA GLU A 523 1.49 -15.10 -19.06
C GLU A 523 0.89 -13.94 -19.87
N LEU A 524 1.53 -12.76 -19.91
CA LEU A 524 1.09 -11.63 -20.76
C LEU A 524 1.09 -11.99 -22.26
N GLY A 525 1.91 -12.97 -22.66
CA GLY A 525 2.15 -13.29 -24.06
C GLY A 525 3.27 -12.45 -24.68
N LYS A 526 3.71 -12.82 -25.89
CA LYS A 526 4.91 -12.24 -26.52
C LYS A 526 4.79 -10.74 -26.78
N ASP A 527 3.66 -10.30 -27.33
CA ASP A 527 3.48 -8.90 -27.75
C ASP A 527 3.35 -7.97 -26.53
N ALA A 528 2.43 -8.27 -25.61
CA ALA A 528 2.26 -7.50 -24.37
C ALA A 528 3.51 -7.58 -23.46
N GLY A 529 4.20 -8.73 -23.43
CA GLY A 529 5.46 -8.88 -22.70
C GLY A 529 6.60 -8.03 -23.27
N ALA A 530 6.69 -7.87 -24.59
CA ALA A 530 7.68 -7.00 -25.24
C ALA A 530 7.42 -5.52 -24.95
N ILE A 531 6.15 -5.11 -24.97
CA ILE A 531 5.70 -3.76 -24.58
C ILE A 531 6.05 -3.49 -23.12
N TYR A 532 5.66 -4.39 -22.21
CA TYR A 532 5.92 -4.23 -20.78
C TYR A 532 7.42 -4.18 -20.46
N SER A 533 8.22 -5.00 -21.15
CA SER A 533 9.68 -4.97 -20.98
C SER A 533 10.25 -3.60 -21.29
N LEU A 534 9.84 -2.97 -22.39
CA LEU A 534 10.31 -1.63 -22.75
C LEU A 534 9.78 -0.58 -21.77
N TRP A 535 8.50 -0.67 -21.37
CA TRP A 535 7.92 0.21 -20.36
C TRP A 535 8.71 0.19 -19.05
N ASN A 536 9.09 -1.01 -18.58
CA ASN A 536 9.88 -1.17 -17.37
C ASN A 536 11.34 -0.70 -17.53
N GLU A 537 11.95 -0.93 -18.70
CA GLU A 537 13.31 -0.46 -18.99
C GLU A 537 13.38 1.07 -19.09
N VAL A 538 12.37 1.69 -19.70
CA VAL A 538 12.24 3.13 -19.91
C VAL A 538 11.34 3.70 -18.80
N GLY A 539 11.73 3.48 -17.55
CA GLY A 539 10.90 3.79 -16.37
C GLY A 539 10.42 5.24 -16.30
N PHE A 540 11.12 6.20 -16.92
CA PHE A 540 10.67 7.59 -16.96
C PHE A 540 9.33 7.79 -17.70
N LEU A 541 8.91 6.85 -18.56
CA LEU A 541 7.60 6.92 -19.22
C LEU A 541 6.45 6.78 -18.22
N ARG A 542 6.69 6.19 -17.04
CA ARG A 542 5.73 6.20 -15.95
C ARG A 542 5.40 7.62 -15.51
N ASN A 543 6.33 8.57 -15.60
CA ASN A 543 6.07 9.98 -15.34
C ASN A 543 5.15 10.62 -16.38
N CYS A 544 4.60 9.91 -17.38
CA CYS A 544 3.53 10.43 -18.23
C CYS A 544 2.17 10.39 -17.50
N GLU A 545 2.13 10.74 -16.22
CA GLU A 545 0.94 10.66 -15.35
C GLU A 545 -0.14 11.62 -15.81
N LEU A 546 0.26 12.79 -16.30
CA LEU A 546 -0.58 13.81 -16.95
C LEU A 546 -0.37 13.83 -18.47
N GLY A 547 0.19 12.75 -19.03
CA GLY A 547 0.53 12.62 -20.45
C GLY A 547 1.91 13.18 -20.80
N LEU A 548 2.08 13.49 -22.09
CA LEU A 548 3.27 14.04 -22.72
C LEU A 548 3.03 15.47 -23.17
N GLY A 549 3.89 16.39 -22.76
CA GLY A 549 3.98 17.74 -23.31
C GLY A 549 4.86 17.74 -24.54
N LEU A 550 4.32 18.12 -25.71
CA LEU A 550 5.10 18.21 -26.95
C LEU A 550 5.63 19.63 -27.12
N ILE A 551 6.93 19.75 -27.39
CA ILE A 551 7.57 21.01 -27.77
C ILE A 551 8.23 20.86 -29.14
N LYS A 552 7.88 21.79 -30.04
CA LYS A 552 8.58 22.04 -31.29
C LYS A 552 9.03 23.49 -31.33
N GLY A 553 10.34 23.72 -31.27
CA GLY A 553 10.88 25.07 -31.04
C GLY A 553 10.45 25.56 -29.66
N ASP A 554 9.58 26.55 -29.61
CA ASP A 554 8.96 27.12 -28.42
C ASP A 554 7.45 26.82 -28.34
N LYS A 555 6.91 25.92 -29.17
CA LYS A 555 5.46 25.73 -29.33
C LYS A 555 4.94 24.37 -28.88
N SER A 556 3.72 24.35 -28.35
CA SER A 556 2.98 23.17 -27.91
C SER A 556 1.58 23.07 -28.56
N VAL A 557 0.94 21.91 -28.44
CA VAL A 557 -0.33 21.57 -29.09
C VAL A 557 -1.50 22.30 -28.42
N SER A 558 -2.10 23.23 -29.16
CA SER A 558 -3.21 24.07 -28.69
C SER A 558 -4.49 23.74 -29.47
N GLU A 559 -5.25 24.73 -29.92
CA GLU A 559 -6.60 24.60 -30.44
C GLU A 559 -6.78 23.60 -31.60
N LYS A 560 -7.95 22.93 -31.59
CA LYS A 560 -8.38 22.03 -32.66
C LYS A 560 -8.69 22.84 -33.92
N LEU A 561 -8.06 22.47 -35.04
CA LEU A 561 -8.31 23.06 -36.36
C LEU A 561 -9.37 22.28 -37.14
N SER A 562 -9.62 22.65 -38.40
CA SER A 562 -10.51 21.88 -39.28
C SER A 562 -9.93 20.50 -39.58
N GLY A 563 -10.76 19.45 -39.49
CA GLY A 563 -10.36 18.06 -39.72
C GLY A 563 -11.42 17.26 -40.48
N THR A 564 -11.11 16.01 -40.80
CA THR A 564 -12.02 15.01 -41.38
C THR A 564 -12.34 13.93 -40.34
N SER A 565 -12.99 12.83 -40.73
CA SER A 565 -13.24 11.67 -39.84
C SER A 565 -12.01 10.76 -39.66
N GLU A 566 -10.98 10.92 -40.49
CA GLU A 566 -9.76 10.11 -40.53
C GLU A 566 -8.50 10.89 -40.14
N ARG A 567 -8.56 12.23 -40.15
CA ARG A 567 -7.43 13.11 -39.91
C ARG A 567 -7.88 14.37 -39.16
N GLN A 568 -7.16 14.74 -38.11
CA GLN A 568 -7.42 15.94 -37.33
C GLN A 568 -6.14 16.77 -37.15
N SER A 569 -6.22 18.07 -37.44
CA SER A 569 -5.13 19.03 -37.21
C SER A 569 -5.35 19.83 -35.92
N TYR A 570 -4.26 20.29 -35.28
CA TYR A 570 -4.26 21.19 -34.13
C TYR A 570 -3.21 22.28 -34.33
N SER A 571 -3.44 23.50 -33.81
CA SER A 571 -2.47 24.59 -33.85
C SER A 571 -1.29 24.32 -32.91
N LEU A 572 -0.15 24.94 -33.24
CA LEU A 572 1.01 25.03 -32.36
C LEU A 572 1.18 26.48 -31.89
N GLU A 573 1.17 26.69 -30.57
CA GLU A 573 1.25 28.00 -29.91
C GLU A 573 2.38 28.05 -28.89
N SER A 574 2.93 29.25 -28.65
CA SER A 574 4.11 29.45 -27.81
C SER A 574 3.87 29.04 -26.35
N CYS A 575 4.61 28.05 -25.88
CA CYS A 575 4.57 27.50 -24.54
C CYS A 575 5.83 27.94 -23.77
N LEU A 576 5.64 28.44 -22.55
CA LEU A 576 6.72 28.93 -21.69
C LEU A 576 7.41 27.80 -20.90
N PHE A 577 7.30 26.56 -21.36
CA PHE A 577 7.98 25.43 -20.74
C PHE A 577 9.50 25.58 -20.90
N ASP A 578 10.19 25.43 -19.79
CA ASP A 578 11.63 25.41 -19.67
C ASP A 578 12.05 24.13 -18.93
N PHE A 579 12.86 23.34 -19.62
CA PHE A 579 13.29 22.04 -19.14
C PHE A 579 14.19 22.16 -17.90
N GLU A 580 15.04 23.20 -17.83
CA GLU A 580 16.01 23.37 -16.74
C GLU A 580 15.32 23.75 -15.43
N SER A 581 14.28 24.59 -15.50
CA SER A 581 13.46 24.94 -14.33
C SER A 581 12.39 23.90 -14.00
N ALA A 582 12.23 22.86 -14.83
CA ALA A 582 11.24 21.80 -14.66
C ALA A 582 9.81 22.34 -14.42
N ASN A 583 9.45 23.45 -15.07
CA ASN A 583 8.18 24.16 -14.87
C ASN A 583 7.01 23.48 -15.62
N TYR A 584 6.83 22.18 -15.41
CA TYR A 584 5.84 21.35 -16.13
C TYR A 584 4.41 21.91 -16.12
N HIS A 585 4.04 22.72 -15.14
CA HIS A 585 2.75 23.44 -15.13
C HIS A 585 2.51 24.30 -16.36
N ALA A 586 3.54 24.72 -17.10
CA ALA A 586 3.39 25.46 -18.37
C ALA A 586 2.61 24.68 -19.44
N PHE A 587 2.47 23.36 -19.30
CA PHE A 587 1.64 22.53 -20.18
C PHE A 587 0.16 22.51 -19.81
N SER A 588 -0.26 23.14 -18.70
CA SER A 588 -1.62 23.06 -18.17
C SER A 588 -2.69 23.53 -19.16
N ASP A 589 -2.36 24.42 -20.10
CA ASP A 589 -3.31 24.99 -21.08
C ASP A 589 -3.29 24.27 -22.45
N TYR A 590 -2.42 23.26 -22.61
CA TYR A 590 -2.15 22.58 -23.88
C TYR A 590 -2.65 21.14 -23.87
N TYR A 591 -2.98 20.59 -25.04
CA TYR A 591 -3.39 19.19 -25.13
C TYR A 591 -2.23 18.24 -24.82
N SER A 592 -2.38 17.46 -23.77
CA SER A 592 -1.47 16.37 -23.44
C SER A 592 -1.61 15.21 -24.43
N LEU A 593 -0.49 14.61 -24.82
CA LEU A 593 -0.43 13.46 -25.71
C LEU A 593 -0.08 12.18 -24.93
N LEU A 594 -0.22 11.02 -25.55
CA LEU A 594 0.08 9.73 -24.92
C LEU A 594 1.15 8.94 -25.66
N PRO A 595 2.06 8.24 -24.95
CA PRO A 595 2.93 7.26 -25.57
C PRO A 595 2.16 5.99 -25.92
N LEU A 596 2.47 5.40 -27.08
CA LEU A 596 1.99 4.09 -27.49
C LEU A 596 3.19 3.25 -27.95
N ILE A 597 3.58 2.27 -27.12
CA ILE A 597 4.65 1.33 -27.48
C ILE A 597 4.09 0.30 -28.46
N THR A 598 4.83 -0.13 -29.46
CA THR A 598 4.38 -1.22 -30.35
C THR A 598 4.94 -2.56 -29.88
N PRO A 599 4.36 -3.70 -30.32
CA PRO A 599 4.97 -5.02 -30.10
C PRO A 599 6.40 -5.17 -30.68
N ASP A 600 6.78 -4.27 -31.60
CA ASP A 600 8.14 -4.18 -32.15
C ASP A 600 9.00 -3.11 -31.45
N GLN A 601 8.54 -2.63 -30.29
CA GLN A 601 9.22 -1.70 -29.38
C GLN A 601 9.50 -0.31 -29.97
N ASP A 602 8.76 0.11 -31.00
CA ASP A 602 8.72 1.53 -31.37
C ASP A 602 7.84 2.30 -30.39
N ILE A 603 8.15 3.59 -30.20
CA ILE A 603 7.32 4.50 -29.42
C ILE A 603 6.64 5.46 -30.38
N TRP A 604 5.33 5.35 -30.48
CA TRP A 604 4.45 6.30 -31.16
C TRP A 604 3.82 7.25 -30.16
N ILE A 605 3.25 8.35 -30.66
CA ILE A 605 2.49 9.31 -29.86
C ILE A 605 1.09 9.45 -30.45
N PHE A 606 0.07 9.56 -29.60
CA PHE A 606 -1.33 9.71 -30.03
C PHE A 606 -2.13 10.62 -29.08
N GLY A 607 -3.32 11.03 -29.51
CA GLY A 607 -4.21 11.95 -28.79
C GLY A 607 -4.32 13.33 -29.45
N PRO A 608 -5.22 14.22 -29.00
CA PRO A 608 -6.39 13.93 -28.19
C PRO A 608 -7.50 13.23 -29.02
N GLU A 609 -7.55 13.40 -30.35
CA GLU A 609 -8.53 12.71 -31.21
C GLU A 609 -7.91 12.15 -32.51
N GLN A 610 -8.52 11.08 -33.05
CA GLN A 610 -8.27 10.53 -34.41
C GLN A 610 -6.88 9.95 -34.67
N GLY A 611 -6.47 8.96 -33.88
CA GLY A 611 -5.34 8.10 -34.19
C GLY A 611 -3.96 8.67 -33.80
N GLY A 612 -2.91 8.18 -34.47
CA GLY A 612 -1.52 8.48 -34.11
C GLY A 612 -0.99 9.75 -34.77
N LEU A 613 0.02 10.36 -34.16
CA LEU A 613 0.72 11.53 -34.68
C LEU A 613 1.43 11.17 -35.99
N SER A 614 0.95 11.74 -37.10
CA SER A 614 1.39 11.39 -38.45
C SER A 614 2.25 12.46 -39.10
N SER A 615 2.11 13.72 -38.70
CA SER A 615 2.91 14.83 -39.23
C SER A 615 2.97 16.01 -38.27
N ILE A 616 4.08 16.76 -38.33
CA ILE A 616 4.31 17.96 -37.54
C ILE A 616 4.87 19.04 -38.48
N TYR A 617 4.21 20.20 -38.53
CA TYR A 617 4.60 21.38 -39.31
C TYR A 617 4.92 22.54 -38.35
N ASP A 618 5.31 23.70 -38.86
CA ASP A 618 5.78 24.81 -38.01
C ASP A 618 4.69 25.48 -37.15
N ASN A 619 3.43 25.38 -37.57
CA ASN A 619 2.28 25.97 -36.89
C ASN A 619 1.14 24.98 -36.63
N GLU A 620 1.27 23.72 -37.04
CA GLU A 620 0.24 22.71 -36.81
C GLU A 620 0.81 21.29 -36.64
N VAL A 621 0.08 20.45 -35.92
CA VAL A 621 0.31 19.01 -35.81
C VAL A 621 -0.89 18.24 -36.35
N VAL A 622 -0.66 17.04 -36.86
CA VAL A 622 -1.67 16.21 -37.50
C VAL A 622 -1.72 14.82 -36.88
N PHE A 623 -2.90 14.42 -36.44
CA PHE A 623 -3.22 13.08 -36.00
C PHE A 623 -4.06 12.37 -37.05
N SER A 624 -3.84 11.08 -37.25
CA SER A 624 -4.60 10.32 -38.25
C SER A 624 -4.85 8.89 -37.81
N LYS A 625 -6.01 8.35 -38.20
CA LYS A 625 -6.34 6.94 -38.01
C LYS A 625 -5.42 6.04 -38.84
N PRO A 626 -5.17 4.80 -38.40
CA PRO A 626 -4.31 3.90 -39.14
C PRO A 626 -4.98 3.54 -40.48
N ASN A 627 -4.24 3.71 -41.56
CA ASN A 627 -4.57 3.16 -42.86
C ASN A 627 -3.29 2.70 -43.56
N LYS A 628 -3.40 1.95 -44.67
CA LYS A 628 -2.24 1.34 -45.36
C LYS A 628 -1.20 2.34 -45.87
N LYS A 629 -1.45 3.65 -45.85
CA LYS A 629 -0.58 4.70 -46.42
C LYS A 629 0.00 5.66 -45.37
N ILE A 630 -0.57 5.71 -44.17
CA ILE A 630 -0.15 6.64 -43.12
C ILE A 630 0.90 5.96 -42.23
N LYS A 631 2.06 6.60 -42.09
CA LYS A 631 3.10 6.22 -41.13
C LYS A 631 3.04 7.16 -39.94
N TYR A 632 3.00 6.62 -38.74
CA TYR A 632 3.15 7.41 -37.52
C TYR A 632 4.61 7.77 -37.29
N LEU A 633 4.81 8.89 -36.62
CA LEU A 633 6.14 9.32 -36.20
C LEU A 633 6.62 8.42 -35.05
N SER A 634 7.86 7.95 -35.16
CA SER A 634 8.53 7.18 -34.12
C SER A 634 9.47 8.07 -33.32
N PHE A 635 9.46 7.86 -32.01
CA PHE A 635 10.28 8.59 -31.04
C PHE A 635 11.33 7.67 -30.43
N VAL A 636 12.46 8.26 -30.07
CA VAL A 636 13.59 7.59 -29.40
C VAL A 636 13.69 8.11 -27.97
N CYS A 637 14.03 7.21 -27.04
CA CYS A 637 14.25 7.57 -25.65
C CYS A 637 15.62 8.23 -25.46
N ASP A 638 15.63 9.45 -24.94
CA ASP A 638 16.81 10.04 -24.33
C ASP A 638 16.79 9.71 -22.82
N LYS A 639 17.51 8.65 -22.43
CA LYS A 639 17.53 8.18 -21.03
C LYS A 639 18.24 9.16 -20.08
N THR A 640 19.13 10.00 -20.60
CA THR A 640 19.87 10.98 -19.79
C THR A 640 18.97 12.16 -19.43
N ARG A 641 18.28 12.72 -20.43
CA ARG A 641 17.31 13.81 -20.22
C ARG A 641 15.93 13.31 -19.79
N LYS A 642 15.67 12.00 -19.84
CA LYS A 642 14.38 11.36 -19.51
C LYS A 642 13.22 11.88 -20.38
N VAL A 643 13.47 12.05 -21.68
CA VAL A 643 12.50 12.57 -22.65
C VAL A 643 12.39 11.68 -23.88
N LEU A 644 11.33 11.87 -24.65
CA LEU A 644 11.18 11.30 -25.99
C LEU A 644 11.57 12.34 -27.03
N SER A 645 12.39 11.98 -28.02
CA SER A 645 12.76 12.88 -29.12
C SER A 645 12.41 12.25 -30.46
N ALA A 646 11.89 13.05 -31.39
CA ALA A 646 11.74 12.64 -32.78
C ALA A 646 13.13 12.34 -33.39
N GLN A 647 13.17 11.45 -34.38
CA GLN A 647 14.45 11.04 -35.00
C GLN A 647 15.25 12.20 -35.62
N ASP A 648 14.58 13.29 -36.01
CA ASP A 648 15.23 14.48 -36.56
C ASP A 648 15.68 15.49 -35.48
N GLY A 649 15.41 15.21 -34.21
CA GLY A 649 15.75 16.06 -33.06
C GLY A 649 14.95 17.36 -32.94
N LYS A 650 13.98 17.62 -33.82
CA LYS A 650 13.25 18.91 -33.87
C LYS A 650 12.04 18.97 -32.95
N VAL A 651 11.63 17.82 -32.43
CA VAL A 651 10.47 17.69 -31.55
C VAL A 651 10.86 16.87 -30.34
N THR A 652 10.53 17.37 -29.17
CA THR A 652 10.75 16.69 -27.89
C THR A 652 9.43 16.58 -27.17
N CYS A 653 9.18 15.40 -26.59
CA CYS A 653 8.02 15.13 -25.76
C CYS A 653 8.49 14.83 -24.35
N TYR A 654 7.94 15.59 -23.40
CA TYR A 654 8.29 15.57 -21.99
C TYR A 654 7.21 14.80 -21.22
N PRO A 655 7.55 13.68 -20.55
CA PRO A 655 6.67 13.06 -19.55
C PRO A 655 6.30 14.08 -18.48
N ILE A 656 5.00 14.28 -18.26
CA ILE A 656 4.52 15.25 -17.29
C ILE A 656 4.14 14.53 -16.00
N PRO A 657 4.97 14.63 -14.95
CA PRO A 657 4.72 13.95 -13.68
C PRO A 657 3.50 14.54 -12.99
N PHE A 658 2.90 13.77 -12.11
CA PHE A 658 1.74 14.17 -11.33
C PHE A 658 1.99 15.41 -10.46
N SER A 659 3.22 15.55 -9.93
CA SER A 659 3.66 16.71 -9.15
C SER A 659 3.60 18.03 -9.93
N ALA A 660 3.50 18.00 -11.27
CA ALA A 660 3.39 19.20 -12.10
C ALA A 660 2.11 19.99 -11.87
N ALA A 661 1.09 19.36 -11.30
CA ALA A 661 -0.20 19.97 -11.07
C ALA A 661 -0.51 20.13 -9.57
N GLU A 662 0.52 20.01 -8.72
CA GLU A 662 0.47 20.39 -7.32
C GLU A 662 0.11 21.88 -7.16
N GLY A 663 -0.77 22.20 -6.20
CA GLY A 663 -1.09 23.58 -5.83
C GLY A 663 -2.37 24.14 -6.47
N ASP A 664 -3.38 23.29 -6.70
CA ASP A 664 -4.69 23.64 -7.26
C ASP A 664 -4.63 24.22 -8.70
N ILE A 665 -3.65 23.80 -9.50
CA ILE A 665 -3.51 24.18 -10.92
C ILE A 665 -4.59 23.48 -11.76
N GLU A 666 -5.29 24.24 -12.61
CA GLU A 666 -6.27 23.66 -13.55
C GLU A 666 -5.53 22.97 -14.71
N TRP A 667 -5.68 21.66 -14.84
CA TRP A 667 -5.00 20.90 -15.89
C TRP A 667 -5.95 20.56 -17.05
N LYS A 668 -5.67 21.10 -18.24
CA LYS A 668 -6.37 20.75 -19.48
C LYS A 668 -5.73 19.51 -20.09
N GLY A 669 -6.28 18.34 -19.82
CA GLY A 669 -5.77 17.10 -20.40
C GLY A 669 -6.10 15.88 -19.57
N MET A 670 -5.72 14.72 -20.12
CA MET A 670 -5.99 13.42 -19.53
C MET A 670 -4.86 12.97 -18.60
N SER A 671 -5.22 12.62 -17.37
CA SER A 671 -4.35 11.78 -16.54
C SER A 671 -4.38 10.33 -17.03
N VAL A 672 -3.23 9.68 -17.12
CA VAL A 672 -3.08 8.36 -17.75
C VAL A 672 -2.71 7.28 -16.75
N SER A 673 -2.20 7.66 -15.57
CA SER A 673 -1.65 6.73 -14.59
C SER A 673 -2.05 7.09 -13.15
N SER A 674 -1.91 6.09 -12.28
CA SER A 674 -1.97 6.15 -10.83
C SER A 674 -0.75 5.42 -10.28
N ASN A 675 0.47 5.90 -10.57
CA ASN A 675 1.69 5.23 -10.15
C ASN A 675 1.91 5.34 -8.63
N VAL A 676 2.93 4.64 -8.12
CA VAL A 676 3.30 4.69 -6.70
C VAL A 676 3.80 6.08 -6.31
N SER A 677 4.42 6.83 -7.23
CA SER A 677 4.86 8.22 -7.00
C SER A 677 3.72 9.15 -6.59
N SER A 678 2.50 8.94 -7.09
CA SER A 678 1.35 9.78 -6.79
C SER A 678 0.75 9.50 -5.40
N GLN A 679 1.31 8.54 -4.65
CA GLN A 679 0.76 8.08 -3.37
C GLN A 679 1.38 8.85 -2.21
N GLN A 680 0.81 10.01 -1.91
CA GLN A 680 1.31 10.90 -0.84
C GLN A 680 1.38 10.19 0.51
N GLY A 681 0.36 9.40 0.88
CA GLY A 681 0.37 8.63 2.13
C GLY A 681 1.53 7.64 2.24
N LEU A 682 1.92 6.99 1.14
CA LEU A 682 3.09 6.10 1.14
C LEU A 682 4.38 6.88 1.35
N LEU A 683 4.57 7.98 0.60
CA LEU A 683 5.76 8.82 0.72
C LEU A 683 5.88 9.45 2.11
N GLN A 684 4.76 9.91 2.69
CA GLN A 684 4.69 10.42 4.06
C GLN A 684 5.10 9.35 5.07
N ASN A 685 4.52 8.14 4.99
CA ASN A 685 4.87 7.03 5.88
C ASN A 685 6.35 6.65 5.82
N LEU A 686 6.93 6.57 4.61
CA LEU A 686 8.35 6.27 4.45
C LEU A 686 9.23 7.41 4.99
N THR A 687 8.82 8.67 4.80
CA THR A 687 9.51 9.84 5.34
C THR A 687 9.43 9.90 6.87
N GLU A 688 8.28 9.60 7.47
CA GLU A 688 8.11 9.52 8.91
C GLU A 688 8.90 8.37 9.52
N LEU A 689 8.88 7.20 8.88
CA LEU A 689 9.71 6.07 9.27
C LEU A 689 11.20 6.43 9.24
N GLN A 690 11.66 7.08 8.16
CA GLN A 690 13.04 7.55 8.05
C GLN A 690 13.40 8.50 9.19
N LYS A 691 12.57 9.52 9.44
CA LYS A 691 12.75 10.46 10.54
C LYS A 691 12.85 9.74 11.88
N ARG A 692 11.96 8.78 12.13
CA ARG A 692 11.95 8.00 13.37
C ARG A 692 13.21 7.15 13.52
N LEU A 693 13.62 6.43 12.48
CA LEU A 693 14.82 5.59 12.53
C LEU A 693 16.10 6.42 12.72
N ASN A 694 16.19 7.61 12.11
CA ASN A 694 17.31 8.53 12.30
C ASN A 694 17.47 9.04 13.75
N LEU A 695 16.46 8.88 14.62
CA LEU A 695 16.56 9.20 16.04
C LEU A 695 17.17 8.05 16.87
N PHE A 696 17.32 6.87 16.28
CA PHE A 696 17.87 5.69 16.94
C PHE A 696 19.31 5.44 16.50
N ASN A 697 20.05 4.76 17.37
CA ASN A 697 21.33 4.14 17.02
C ASN A 697 21.11 2.94 16.11
N ALA A 698 22.17 2.35 15.58
CA ALA A 698 22.15 1.16 14.73
C ALA A 698 21.44 -0.02 15.42
N TRP A 699 21.51 -0.06 16.75
CA TRP A 699 20.77 -0.98 17.59
C TRP A 699 19.96 -0.24 18.66
N SER A 700 18.72 -0.67 18.86
CA SER A 700 17.91 -0.33 20.04
C SER A 700 17.78 -1.56 20.92
N PHE A 701 17.64 -1.38 22.24
CA PHE A 701 17.51 -2.49 23.18
C PHE A 701 16.22 -2.36 23.97
N SER A 702 15.42 -3.43 24.03
CA SER A 702 14.15 -3.39 24.78
C SER A 702 14.33 -3.14 26.28
N SER A 703 15.55 -3.35 26.81
CA SER A 703 15.88 -3.06 28.20
C SER A 703 15.70 -1.58 28.57
N SER A 704 15.81 -0.65 27.60
CA SER A 704 15.60 0.78 27.85
C SER A 704 14.13 1.15 28.14
N ASN A 705 13.19 0.24 27.86
CA ASN A 705 11.76 0.51 28.01
C ASN A 705 11.24 0.23 29.43
N TRP A 706 12.09 -0.30 30.31
CA TRP A 706 11.73 -0.64 31.68
C TRP A 706 12.31 0.37 32.68
N PRO A 707 11.52 0.84 33.66
CA PRO A 707 12.03 1.77 34.66
C PRO A 707 12.94 1.05 35.67
N THR A 708 13.93 1.77 36.19
CA THR A 708 14.92 1.22 37.15
C THR A 708 14.29 0.81 38.48
N ASP A 709 13.13 1.38 38.85
CA ASP A 709 12.37 1.05 40.05
C ASP A 709 11.21 0.07 39.77
N TRP A 710 11.25 -0.64 38.64
CA TRP A 710 10.25 -1.64 38.29
C TRP A 710 10.16 -2.73 39.34
N THR A 711 8.93 -3.17 39.66
CA THR A 711 8.71 -4.35 40.49
C THR A 711 7.59 -5.19 39.89
N PRO A 712 7.65 -6.53 40.05
CA PRO A 712 6.66 -7.42 39.45
C PRO A 712 5.24 -7.28 40.02
N LYS A 713 5.11 -6.62 41.18
CA LYS A 713 3.84 -6.40 41.88
C LYS A 713 3.14 -5.12 41.44
N LYS A 714 3.86 -4.18 40.82
CA LYS A 714 3.26 -2.97 40.23
C LYS A 714 2.46 -3.38 39.00
N ALA A 715 1.29 -2.76 38.83
CA ALA A 715 0.59 -2.83 37.56
C ALA A 715 1.43 -2.18 36.45
N TYR A 716 1.20 -2.58 35.21
CA TYR A 716 1.76 -1.86 34.08
C TYR A 716 1.19 -0.44 34.02
N ASN A 717 1.96 0.49 33.44
CA ASN A 717 1.46 1.79 33.04
C ASN A 717 1.18 1.77 31.53
N GLN A 718 -0.10 1.90 31.15
CA GLN A 718 -0.57 1.83 29.77
C GLN A 718 0.13 2.85 28.85
N LYS A 719 0.59 3.97 29.41
CA LYS A 719 1.28 5.06 28.68
C LYS A 719 2.75 4.77 28.42
N ASP A 720 3.37 3.91 29.23
CA ASP A 720 4.80 3.60 29.13
C ASP A 720 5.06 2.42 28.17
N ILE A 721 4.01 1.67 27.81
CA ILE A 721 4.10 0.59 26.82
C ILE A 721 4.23 1.20 25.42
N THR A 722 5.35 0.91 24.76
CA THR A 722 5.57 1.29 23.35
C THR A 722 4.60 0.54 22.44
N LYS A 723 3.94 1.28 21.55
CA LYS A 723 2.89 0.75 20.65
C LYS A 723 3.15 1.16 19.21
N HIS A 724 2.88 0.23 18.32
CA HIS A 724 3.00 0.40 16.87
C HIS A 724 1.62 0.30 16.23
N TYR A 725 1.20 1.34 15.50
CA TYR A 725 -0.10 1.38 14.84
C TYR A 725 -0.04 0.80 13.42
N ILE A 726 -1.04 -0.02 13.08
CA ILE A 726 -1.37 -0.39 11.70
C ILE A 726 -2.88 -0.21 11.51
N GLY A 727 -3.31 0.63 10.59
CA GLY A 727 -4.74 0.83 10.32
C GLY A 727 -5.03 1.80 9.18
N LEU A 728 -6.32 1.94 8.87
CA LEU A 728 -6.78 2.92 7.89
C LEU A 728 -6.49 4.34 8.39
N ILE A 729 -5.96 5.20 7.50
CA ILE A 729 -5.80 6.65 7.75
C ILE A 729 -7.13 7.35 7.56
#